data_AF-A0A2Z6FAR3-F1
#
_entry.id   AF-A0A2Z6FAR3-F1
#
_cell.length_a   1.000
_cell.length_b   1.000
_cell.length_c   1.000
_cell.angle_alpha   90.00
_cell.angle_beta   90.00
_cell.angle_gamma   90.00
#
_symmetry.space_group_name_H-M   'P 1'
#
loop_
_entity.id
_entity.type
_entity.pdbx_description
1 polymer ?
#
loop_
_entity_poly.entity_id
_entity_poly.type
_entity_poly.pdbx_seq_one_letter_code
_entity_poly.pdbx_strand_id
1 'polypeptide(L)'
;MKLKYLSCTILAPLAIGVFSATAADNNSAIYFNTSQPINDLQGSLAAEVKFAQSQILPAHPKEGDSQPHLTSLRKSLLLVRPVKADDKTPVQVEARDDNNKILGTLTLYPPSSLPDTIYHLDGVPEGGIDFTPHNGTKKIINTVAEVNKLSDASGSSIHSHLTNNALVEIHTANGRWVRDIYLPQGPDLEGKMVRFVSSAGYSSTVFYGDRKVTLSVGNTLLFKYVNGQWFRSGELENNRITYAQHIWSAELPAHWIVPGLNLVIKQGNLSGRLNDIKIGAPGELLLHTIDIGMLTTPRDRFDFAKDKEAHREYFQTIPVSRMIVNNYAPLHLKEVMLPTGELLTDMDPGNGGWHSGTMRQRIGKELVSHGIDNANYGLNSTAGLGENSHPYVVAQLAAHNSRGNYANGIQVHGGSGGGGIVTLDSTLGNEFSHEVGHNYGLGHYVDGFKGSVHRSAENNNSTWGWDGDKKRFIPNFYPSQTNEKSCLNNQCQEPFDGHKFGFDAMAGGSPFSAANRFTMYTPNSSAIIQRFFENKAVFDSRSSTGFSKWNADTQEMEPYEHTIDRAEQITASVNELSESKMAELMAEYAVVKVHMWNGNWTRNIYIPTASADNRGSILTINHEAGYNSYLFINGDEKVVSQGYKKSFVSDGQFWKERDVVDTREARKPEQFGVPVTTLVGYYDPEGTLSSYIYPAMYGAYGFTYSDDSQNLSDNDCQLQVDTKEGQLRFRLANHRANNTVMNKFHINVPTESQPTQATLVCNNKILDTKSLTPAPEGLTYTVNGQALPAKENEGCIVSVNSGKRYCLPVGQRSGYSLPDWIVGQEVYVDSGAKAKVLLSDWDNLSYNRIGEFVGNVNPADMKKVKAWNGQYLDFSKPRSMRVVYK
;
A
#
# COMPACT_ATOMS: atom_id res chain seq x y z
N MET A 1 -36.75 23.61 75.71
CA MET A 1 -35.51 24.27 76.17
C MET A 1 -34.80 24.79 74.93
N LYS A 2 -34.93 26.08 74.58
CA LYS A 2 -33.97 27.19 74.85
C LYS A 2 -32.62 26.92 74.13
N LEU A 3 -32.10 27.70 73.17
CA LEU A 3 -32.04 29.16 72.90
C LEU A 3 -31.86 29.38 71.37
N LYS A 4 -32.60 30.29 70.72
CA LYS A 4 -32.30 31.71 70.37
C LYS A 4 -31.24 31.97 69.29
N TYR A 5 -31.75 32.53 68.19
CA TYR A 5 -31.09 33.25 67.09
C TYR A 5 -30.12 34.34 67.55
N LEU A 6 -29.03 34.51 66.79
CA LEU A 6 -28.39 35.81 66.55
C LEU A 6 -27.90 35.88 65.09
N SER A 7 -28.38 36.87 64.35
CA SER A 7 -27.88 37.24 63.03
C SER A 7 -26.55 37.98 63.17
N CYS A 8 -25.59 37.70 62.29
CA CYS A 8 -24.46 38.60 62.05
C CYS A 8 -24.10 38.56 60.56
N THR A 9 -24.56 39.57 59.84
CA THR A 9 -24.10 39.99 58.51
C THR A 9 -22.66 40.51 58.63
N ILE A 10 -21.71 39.85 57.95
CA ILE A 10 -20.37 40.40 57.70
C ILE A 10 -20.23 40.55 56.18
N LEU A 11 -20.17 41.80 55.72
CA LEU A 11 -19.67 42.16 54.39
C LEU A 11 -18.19 41.77 54.30
N ALA A 12 -17.85 40.92 53.33
CA ALA A 12 -16.47 40.75 52.86
C ALA A 12 -16.34 41.44 51.49
N PRO A 13 -15.33 42.31 51.29
CA PRO A 13 -15.14 42.98 50.00
C PRO A 13 -14.62 41.97 48.97
N LEU A 14 -15.27 41.91 47.80
CA LEU A 14 -14.71 41.29 46.61
C LEU A 14 -13.44 42.06 46.23
N ALA A 15 -12.28 41.50 46.55
CA ALA A 15 -11.03 41.87 45.91
C ALA A 15 -11.09 41.35 44.47
N ILE A 16 -11.38 42.24 43.53
CA ILE A 16 -11.17 42.00 42.10
C ILE A 16 -9.65 41.95 41.91
N GLY A 17 -9.08 40.75 42.02
CA GLY A 17 -7.73 40.48 41.60
C GLY A 17 -7.65 40.65 40.09
N VAL A 18 -7.14 41.80 39.65
CA VAL A 18 -6.66 41.99 38.29
C VAL A 18 -5.51 41.01 38.11
N PHE A 19 -5.80 39.85 37.49
CA PHE A 19 -4.76 39.01 36.92
C PHE A 19 -4.17 39.78 35.75
N SER A 20 -3.19 40.64 36.04
CA SER A 20 -2.19 41.00 35.05
C SER A 20 -1.41 39.74 34.74
N ALA A 21 -1.82 39.01 33.71
CA ALA A 21 -0.97 38.04 33.04
C ALA A 21 0.24 38.83 32.53
N THR A 22 1.32 38.81 33.30
CA THR A 22 2.61 39.30 32.87
C THR A 22 3.02 38.51 31.64
N ALA A 23 3.03 39.16 30.49
CA ALA A 23 3.63 38.67 29.27
C ALA A 23 5.15 38.50 29.49
N ALA A 24 5.54 37.33 29.98
CA ALA A 24 6.92 36.86 30.02
C ALA A 24 6.88 35.32 29.98
N ASP A 25 7.68 34.73 29.08
CA ASP A 25 7.89 33.28 28.79
C ASP A 25 7.00 32.57 27.75
N ASN A 26 6.57 33.23 26.67
CA ASN A 26 5.73 32.59 25.62
C ASN A 26 6.48 32.14 24.33
N ASN A 27 7.81 32.11 24.30
CA ASN A 27 8.63 31.87 23.08
C ASN A 27 9.53 30.61 23.12
N SER A 28 9.35 29.67 24.05
CA SER A 28 10.20 28.47 24.15
C SER A 28 9.64 27.26 23.38
N ALA A 29 10.52 26.43 22.81
CA ALA A 29 10.15 25.17 22.16
C ALA A 29 9.51 24.17 23.14
N ILE A 30 8.58 23.36 22.64
CA ILE A 30 7.85 22.32 23.36
C ILE A 30 8.34 20.97 22.83
N TYR A 31 9.07 20.23 23.66
CA TYR A 31 9.68 18.96 23.28
C TYR A 31 8.75 17.79 23.57
N PHE A 32 8.51 16.95 22.57
CA PHE A 32 7.66 15.76 22.71
C PHE A 32 8.35 14.64 23.50
N ASN A 33 9.54 14.25 23.07
CA ASN A 33 10.32 13.20 23.71
C ASN A 33 11.34 13.80 24.66
N THR A 34 10.93 13.90 25.93
CA THR A 34 11.78 14.28 27.05
C THR A 34 12.30 13.08 27.83
N SER A 35 12.15 11.85 27.33
CA SER A 35 12.65 10.66 28.03
C SER A 35 14.17 10.72 28.17
N GLN A 36 14.69 10.11 29.22
CA GLN A 36 16.13 9.97 29.41
C GLN A 36 16.70 9.06 28.30
N PRO A 37 17.69 9.52 27.51
CA PRO A 37 18.32 8.66 26.51
C PRO A 37 19.07 7.51 27.19
N ILE A 38 18.88 6.30 26.64
CA ILE A 38 19.60 5.08 27.04
C ILE A 38 20.69 4.81 25.99
N ASN A 39 21.87 4.39 26.43
CA ASN A 39 22.98 4.14 25.51
C ASN A 39 22.75 2.87 24.67
N ASP A 40 22.88 3.00 23.36
CA ASP A 40 22.82 1.90 22.39
C ASP A 40 24.21 1.50 21.85
N LEU A 41 25.26 2.26 22.19
CA LEU A 41 26.58 2.08 21.59
C LEU A 41 27.55 1.31 22.48
N GLN A 42 28.39 0.51 21.84
CA GLN A 42 29.57 -0.08 22.46
C GLN A 42 30.80 0.78 22.16
N GLY A 43 31.34 1.45 23.19
CA GLY A 43 32.54 2.29 23.06
C GLY A 43 32.61 3.43 24.09
N SER A 44 33.46 4.43 23.81
CA SER A 44 33.66 5.60 24.66
C SER A 44 32.57 6.67 24.50
N LEU A 45 31.87 6.69 23.36
CA LEU A 45 30.69 7.52 23.15
C LEU A 45 29.44 6.77 23.61
N ALA A 46 28.69 7.37 24.55
CA ALA A 46 27.38 6.88 24.95
C ALA A 46 26.28 7.70 24.26
N ALA A 47 25.43 7.08 23.45
CA ALA A 47 24.34 7.74 22.74
C ALA A 47 23.15 6.80 22.51
N GLU A 48 21.94 7.34 22.56
CA GLU A 48 20.73 6.68 22.05
C GLU A 48 20.69 6.84 20.52
N VAL A 49 20.30 5.77 19.82
CA VAL A 49 20.16 5.74 18.36
C VAL A 49 18.72 5.38 17.99
N LYS A 50 18.14 6.16 17.11
CA LYS A 50 16.85 5.85 16.47
C LYS A 50 16.99 5.96 14.95
N PHE A 51 16.13 5.23 14.27
CA PHE A 51 15.95 5.32 12.82
C PHE A 51 14.56 5.86 12.50
N ALA A 52 14.32 6.34 11.29
CA ALA A 52 12.97 6.65 10.83
C ALA A 52 12.75 6.26 9.37
N GLN A 53 11.73 5.43 9.13
CA GLN A 53 11.28 5.00 7.79
C GLN A 53 9.80 5.34 7.58
N SER A 54 8.87 4.43 7.91
CA SER A 54 7.44 4.79 7.99
C SER A 54 7.13 5.55 9.29
N GLN A 55 7.89 5.23 10.33
CA GLN A 55 7.83 5.83 11.66
C GLN A 55 9.23 5.85 12.28
N ILE A 56 9.40 6.61 13.36
CA ILE A 56 10.58 6.54 14.21
C ILE A 56 10.59 5.17 14.90
N LEU A 57 11.72 4.48 14.85
CA LEU A 57 11.92 3.18 15.48
C LEU A 57 13.27 3.15 16.22
N PRO A 58 13.35 2.52 17.40
CA PRO A 58 14.59 2.49 18.18
C PRO A 58 15.60 1.50 17.58
N ALA A 59 16.90 1.73 17.83
CA ALA A 59 17.91 0.70 17.56
C ALA A 59 17.68 -0.56 18.42
N HIS A 60 17.39 -0.36 19.72
CA HIS A 60 17.00 -1.43 20.64
C HIS A 60 15.60 -1.16 21.21
N PRO A 61 14.58 -1.97 20.85
CA PRO A 61 13.24 -1.80 21.40
C PRO A 61 13.21 -2.08 22.91
N LYS A 62 12.36 -1.33 23.63
CA LYS A 62 12.15 -1.51 25.08
C LYS A 62 11.50 -2.88 25.34
N GLU A 63 11.69 -3.42 26.54
CA GLU A 63 11.02 -4.64 26.95
C GLU A 63 9.49 -4.50 26.84
N GLY A 64 8.85 -5.47 26.17
CA GLY A 64 7.41 -5.46 25.93
C GLY A 64 6.92 -4.36 24.98
N ASP A 65 7.80 -3.64 24.27
CA ASP A 65 7.42 -2.68 23.23
C ASP A 65 7.43 -3.34 21.85
N SER A 66 6.31 -3.25 21.14
CA SER A 66 6.17 -3.80 19.80
C SER A 66 6.42 -2.69 18.79
N GLN A 67 7.61 -2.69 18.18
CA GLN A 67 8.05 -1.71 17.19
C GLN A 67 8.48 -2.44 15.92
N PRO A 68 8.28 -1.86 14.72
CA PRO A 68 8.91 -2.37 13.52
C PRO A 68 10.43 -2.18 13.60
N HIS A 69 11.18 -3.02 12.89
CA HIS A 69 12.62 -2.86 12.65
C HIS A 69 12.89 -2.18 11.30
N LEU A 70 14.16 -1.97 10.92
CA LEU A 70 14.49 -1.39 9.62
C LEU A 70 14.06 -2.31 8.47
N THR A 71 13.36 -1.77 7.48
CA THR A 71 13.03 -2.44 6.21
C THR A 71 14.18 -2.23 5.22
N SER A 72 14.65 -3.29 4.56
CA SER A 72 15.76 -3.16 3.61
C SER A 72 15.43 -2.22 2.44
N LEU A 73 16.46 -1.60 1.87
CA LEU A 73 16.40 -0.82 0.62
C LEU A 73 15.42 0.36 0.64
N ARG A 74 15.16 0.92 1.83
CA ARG A 74 14.42 2.17 2.03
C ARG A 74 15.28 3.19 2.77
N LYS A 75 15.35 4.43 2.24
CA LYS A 75 16.03 5.58 2.89
C LYS A 75 15.59 5.68 4.35
N SER A 76 16.55 5.93 5.25
CA SER A 76 16.28 5.97 6.68
C SER A 76 16.91 7.22 7.31
N LEU A 77 16.15 7.97 8.08
CA LEU A 77 16.71 9.04 8.91
C LEU A 77 17.42 8.40 10.11
N LEU A 78 18.68 8.74 10.34
CA LEU A 78 19.42 8.40 11.55
C LEU A 78 19.29 9.55 12.54
N LEU A 79 18.90 9.23 13.77
CA LEU A 79 18.83 10.15 14.91
C LEU A 79 19.81 9.67 15.98
N VAL A 80 20.73 10.53 16.39
CA VAL A 80 21.73 10.24 17.43
C VAL A 80 21.59 11.25 18.55
N ARG A 81 21.30 10.76 19.76
CA ARG A 81 21.15 11.59 20.96
C ARG A 81 22.23 11.21 21.99
N PRO A 82 23.34 11.97 22.08
CA PRO A 82 24.37 11.72 23.08
C PRO A 82 23.78 11.72 24.50
N VAL A 83 24.09 10.70 25.31
CA VAL A 83 23.59 10.59 26.69
C VAL A 83 24.08 11.76 27.54
N LYS A 84 25.34 12.15 27.32
CA LYS A 84 25.89 13.43 27.79
C LYS A 84 25.78 14.43 26.63
N ALA A 85 24.81 15.33 26.71
CA ALA A 85 24.54 16.30 25.66
C ALA A 85 25.78 17.16 25.32
N ASP A 86 26.07 17.23 24.02
CA ASP A 86 27.01 18.16 23.41
C ASP A 86 26.46 18.50 22.01
N ASP A 87 25.92 19.71 21.89
CA ASP A 87 25.25 20.18 20.67
C ASP A 87 26.21 20.97 19.78
N LYS A 88 27.49 21.09 20.17
CA LYS A 88 28.49 21.91 19.46
C LYS A 88 29.53 21.05 18.77
N THR A 89 30.02 20.00 19.43
CA THR A 89 31.03 19.11 18.85
C THR A 89 30.42 18.29 17.71
N PRO A 90 30.94 18.39 16.47
CA PRO A 90 30.37 17.69 15.32
C PRO A 90 30.28 16.18 15.53
N VAL A 91 29.15 15.60 15.12
CA VAL A 91 28.95 14.16 15.10
C VAL A 91 29.15 13.63 13.68
N GLN A 92 29.92 12.55 13.55
CA GLN A 92 30.12 11.83 12.29
C GLN A 92 29.70 10.39 12.43
N VAL A 93 29.15 9.81 11.36
CA VAL A 93 28.83 8.39 11.27
C VAL A 93 29.55 7.77 10.08
N GLU A 94 30.21 6.65 10.32
CA GLU A 94 30.82 5.80 9.30
C GLU A 94 30.00 4.52 9.20
N ALA A 95 29.45 4.24 8.03
CA ALA A 95 28.66 3.04 7.76
C ALA A 95 29.53 1.97 7.10
N ARG A 96 29.34 0.71 7.49
CA ARG A 96 30.02 -0.45 6.90
C ARG A 96 29.03 -1.57 6.61
N ASP A 97 29.31 -2.34 5.58
CA ASP A 97 28.57 -3.56 5.26
C ASP A 97 29.03 -4.76 6.11
N ASP A 98 28.43 -5.92 5.87
CA ASP A 98 28.73 -7.19 6.56
C ASP A 98 30.20 -7.63 6.39
N ASN A 99 30.85 -7.21 5.30
CA ASN A 99 32.27 -7.47 5.03
C ASN A 99 33.19 -6.42 5.70
N ASN A 100 32.64 -5.56 6.56
CA ASN A 100 33.30 -4.38 7.16
C ASN A 100 33.84 -3.36 6.14
N LYS A 101 33.42 -3.42 4.87
CA LYS A 101 33.79 -2.42 3.86
C LYS A 101 33.05 -1.12 4.18
N ILE A 102 33.79 -0.01 4.18
CA ILE A 102 33.20 1.31 4.39
C ILE A 102 32.28 1.64 3.21
N LEU A 103 31.00 1.83 3.51
CA LEU A 103 29.96 2.28 2.57
C LEU A 103 30.01 3.79 2.38
N GLY A 104 30.33 4.53 3.45
CA GLY A 104 30.55 5.97 3.42
C GLY A 104 30.64 6.58 4.81
N THR A 105 30.89 7.90 4.84
CA THR A 105 30.94 8.70 6.06
C THR A 105 30.04 9.93 5.91
N LEU A 106 29.19 10.20 6.88
CA LEU A 106 28.29 11.35 6.92
C LEU A 106 28.64 12.24 8.13
N THR A 107 28.54 13.54 7.95
CA THR A 107 28.53 14.50 9.06
C THR A 107 27.08 14.83 9.39
N LEU A 108 26.68 14.68 10.65
CA LEU A 108 25.30 14.88 11.08
C LEU A 108 24.99 16.37 11.22
N TYR A 109 23.73 16.73 10.95
CA TYR A 109 23.16 18.03 11.25
C TYR A 109 23.00 18.21 12.77
N PRO A 110 23.29 19.42 13.30
CA PRO A 110 23.17 19.70 14.72
C PRO A 110 21.70 19.73 15.18
N PRO A 111 21.42 19.67 16.50
CA PRO A 111 20.06 19.69 17.03
C PRO A 111 19.21 20.89 16.62
N SER A 112 19.81 22.04 16.34
CA SER A 112 19.13 23.24 15.81
C SER A 112 18.62 23.07 14.38
N SER A 113 19.01 21.99 13.70
CA SER A 113 18.60 21.64 12.33
C SER A 113 17.90 20.27 12.30
N LEU A 114 17.41 19.80 13.45
CA LEU A 114 16.53 18.64 13.50
C LEU A 114 15.29 18.91 12.63
N PRO A 115 14.83 17.95 11.81
CA PRO A 115 13.64 18.16 10.99
C PRO A 115 12.42 18.59 11.82
N ASP A 116 11.70 19.58 11.31
CA ASP A 116 10.48 20.08 11.94
C ASP A 116 9.30 19.11 11.78
N THR A 117 8.22 19.40 12.50
CA THR A 117 6.94 18.72 12.30
C THR A 117 6.27 19.18 11.01
N ILE A 118 5.35 18.36 10.50
CA ILE A 118 4.49 18.72 9.38
C ILE A 118 3.49 19.84 9.70
N TYR A 119 3.35 20.20 10.98
CA TYR A 119 2.54 21.34 11.43
C TYR A 119 3.32 22.66 11.39
N HIS A 120 4.64 22.61 11.22
CA HIS A 120 5.48 23.79 11.17
C HIS A 120 5.14 24.65 9.94
N LEU A 121 4.91 25.94 10.17
CA LEU A 121 4.64 26.94 9.17
C LEU A 121 5.86 27.82 8.93
N ASP A 122 6.35 27.81 7.71
CA ASP A 122 7.42 28.70 7.26
C ASP A 122 6.93 30.17 7.21
N GLY A 123 7.85 31.13 7.37
CA GLY A 123 7.54 32.56 7.20
C GLY A 123 6.78 33.24 8.34
N VAL A 124 6.69 32.61 9.52
CA VAL A 124 6.16 33.24 10.74
C VAL A 124 7.15 34.29 11.26
N PRO A 125 6.73 35.55 11.51
CA PRO A 125 7.59 36.58 12.07
C PRO A 125 8.14 36.21 13.46
N GLU A 126 9.35 36.63 13.80
CA GLU A 126 10.01 36.34 15.10
C GLU A 126 9.19 36.77 16.32
N GLY A 127 8.30 37.76 16.18
CA GLY A 127 7.40 38.23 17.25
C GLY A 127 6.04 37.52 17.31
N GLY A 128 5.82 36.49 16.49
CA GLY A 128 4.50 35.88 16.28
C GLY A 128 3.58 36.75 15.43
N ILE A 129 2.31 36.33 15.31
CA ILE A 129 1.28 37.08 14.58
C ILE A 129 0.32 37.72 15.58
N ASP A 130 0.25 39.04 15.58
CA ASP A 130 -0.80 39.77 16.30
C ASP A 130 -2.13 39.66 15.54
N PHE A 131 -3.13 38.99 16.11
CA PHE A 131 -4.47 38.87 15.53
C PHE A 131 -5.39 40.06 15.84
N THR A 132 -4.83 41.27 15.83
CA THR A 132 -5.58 42.52 15.91
C THR A 132 -5.69 43.17 14.51
N PRO A 133 -6.90 43.61 14.09
CA PRO A 133 -7.07 44.29 12.82
C PRO A 133 -6.43 45.67 12.87
N HIS A 134 -5.81 46.10 11.76
CA HIS A 134 -5.06 47.36 11.70
C HIS A 134 -5.92 48.60 11.99
N ASN A 135 -7.23 48.55 11.74
CA ASN A 135 -8.19 49.57 12.14
C ASN A 135 -9.59 48.95 12.39
N GLY A 136 -10.56 49.78 12.77
CA GLY A 136 -11.92 49.33 13.13
C GLY A 136 -12.86 49.03 11.95
N THR A 137 -12.43 49.14 10.69
CA THR A 137 -13.32 48.88 9.53
C THR A 137 -13.64 47.39 9.42
N LYS A 138 -14.93 47.06 9.49
CA LYS A 138 -15.44 45.69 9.54
C LYS A 138 -16.62 45.51 8.60
N LYS A 139 -16.56 44.50 7.74
CA LYS A 139 -17.71 44.01 6.95
C LYS A 139 -18.24 42.73 7.57
N ILE A 140 -19.56 42.65 7.77
CA ILE A 140 -20.25 41.43 8.17
C ILE A 140 -20.93 40.81 6.95
N ILE A 141 -20.71 39.51 6.74
CA ILE A 141 -21.40 38.66 5.77
C ILE A 141 -22.34 37.74 6.54
N ASN A 142 -23.64 38.04 6.49
CA ASN A 142 -24.68 37.32 7.23
C ASN A 142 -26.00 37.22 6.44
N THR A 143 -25.96 37.34 5.12
CA THR A 143 -27.13 37.12 4.26
C THR A 143 -26.95 35.88 3.39
N VAL A 144 -28.04 35.21 2.99
CA VAL A 144 -27.99 34.02 2.11
C VAL A 144 -27.28 34.32 0.80
N ALA A 145 -27.61 35.46 0.17
CA ALA A 145 -27.02 35.86 -1.11
C ALA A 145 -25.50 36.09 -1.03
N GLU A 146 -24.98 36.61 0.08
CA GLU A 146 -23.54 36.79 0.25
C GLU A 146 -22.84 35.49 0.66
N VAL A 147 -23.44 34.68 1.54
CA VAL A 147 -22.87 33.37 1.94
C VAL A 147 -22.77 32.42 0.76
N ASN A 148 -23.74 32.43 -0.16
CA ASN A 148 -23.69 31.64 -1.39
C ASN A 148 -22.51 32.00 -2.31
N LYS A 149 -21.93 33.20 -2.18
CA LYS A 149 -20.74 33.63 -2.96
C LYS A 149 -19.42 33.18 -2.36
N LEU A 150 -19.43 32.54 -1.19
CA LEU A 150 -18.21 32.10 -0.51
C LEU A 150 -17.64 30.79 -1.08
N SER A 151 -18.44 30.04 -1.84
CA SER A 151 -18.01 28.83 -2.55
C SER A 151 -17.21 29.11 -3.83
N ASP A 152 -17.00 30.38 -4.17
CA ASP A 152 -16.11 30.79 -5.25
C ASP A 152 -14.66 30.44 -4.90
N ALA A 153 -13.99 29.64 -5.75
CA ALA A 153 -12.65 29.13 -5.49
C ALA A 153 -11.58 30.22 -5.36
N SER A 154 -11.81 31.41 -5.93
CA SER A 154 -10.89 32.55 -5.81
C SER A 154 -11.12 33.40 -4.55
N GLY A 155 -12.20 33.15 -3.80
CA GLY A 155 -12.58 33.97 -2.66
C GLY A 155 -12.95 35.41 -3.04
N SER A 156 -13.38 35.64 -4.29
CA SER A 156 -13.55 36.99 -4.88
C SER A 156 -14.44 37.92 -4.05
N SER A 157 -15.53 37.39 -3.48
CA SER A 157 -16.43 38.17 -2.63
C SER A 157 -15.74 38.66 -1.36
N ILE A 158 -14.99 37.79 -0.67
CA ILE A 158 -14.18 38.14 0.50
C ILE A 158 -13.12 39.17 0.11
N HIS A 159 -12.40 38.95 -0.99
CA HIS A 159 -11.35 39.86 -1.49
C HIS A 159 -11.91 41.27 -1.69
N SER A 160 -13.02 41.38 -2.43
CA SER A 160 -13.66 42.67 -2.72
C SER A 160 -14.02 43.43 -1.46
N HIS A 161 -14.46 42.73 -0.40
CA HIS A 161 -14.77 43.37 0.88
C HIS A 161 -13.53 43.76 1.66
N LEU A 162 -12.45 42.97 1.62
CA LEU A 162 -11.19 43.27 2.28
C LEU A 162 -10.45 44.48 1.68
N THR A 163 -10.74 44.88 0.44
CA THR A 163 -10.17 46.12 -0.13
C THR A 163 -10.44 47.34 0.75
N ASN A 164 -11.66 47.46 1.28
CA ASN A 164 -12.11 48.60 2.08
C ASN A 164 -12.25 48.31 3.59
N ASN A 165 -12.02 47.06 4.03
CA ASN A 165 -12.20 46.66 5.41
C ASN A 165 -10.94 45.97 5.94
N ALA A 166 -10.59 46.24 7.20
CA ALA A 166 -9.52 45.53 7.90
C ALA A 166 -9.95 44.10 8.27
N LEU A 167 -11.24 43.88 8.53
CA LEU A 167 -11.79 42.58 8.91
C LEU A 167 -13.10 42.26 8.16
N VAL A 168 -13.19 41.06 7.60
CA VAL A 168 -14.45 40.46 7.14
C VAL A 168 -14.89 39.41 8.15
N GLU A 169 -16.10 39.53 8.69
CA GLU A 169 -16.70 38.56 9.62
C GLU A 169 -17.87 37.85 8.98
N ILE A 170 -17.78 36.52 8.89
CA ILE A 170 -18.72 35.66 8.18
C ILE A 170 -19.51 34.85 9.19
N HIS A 171 -20.83 34.93 9.12
CA HIS A 171 -21.73 34.17 9.99
C HIS A 171 -22.50 33.12 9.20
N THR A 172 -22.20 31.84 9.38
CA THR A 172 -23.01 30.74 8.83
C THR A 172 -24.10 30.33 9.82
N ALA A 173 -25.24 29.87 9.31
CA ALA A 173 -26.39 29.45 10.12
C ALA A 173 -27.22 28.39 9.38
N ASN A 174 -28.17 27.74 10.08
CA ASN A 174 -29.18 26.91 9.42
C ASN A 174 -29.96 27.74 8.39
N GLY A 175 -30.05 27.25 7.15
CA GLY A 175 -30.63 27.98 6.01
C GLY A 175 -29.71 29.05 5.39
N ARG A 176 -28.49 29.23 5.90
CA ARG A 176 -27.47 30.17 5.41
C ARG A 176 -26.07 29.54 5.52
N TRP A 177 -25.77 28.61 4.61
CA TRP A 177 -24.57 27.77 4.68
C TRP A 177 -24.09 27.39 3.27
N VAL A 178 -22.78 27.22 3.12
CA VAL A 178 -22.14 26.57 1.98
C VAL A 178 -21.12 25.55 2.50
N ARG A 179 -20.90 24.48 1.73
CA ARG A 179 -19.96 23.42 2.13
C ARG A 179 -18.52 23.90 2.16
N ASP A 180 -18.10 24.61 1.13
CA ASP A 180 -16.72 24.99 0.90
C ASP A 180 -16.61 26.52 0.87
N ILE A 181 -15.61 27.07 1.55
CA ILE A 181 -15.33 28.50 1.63
C ILE A 181 -13.86 28.72 1.32
N TYR A 182 -13.53 29.63 0.40
CA TYR A 182 -12.14 29.88 -0.01
C TYR A 182 -11.69 31.28 0.41
N LEU A 183 -10.57 31.38 1.12
CA LEU A 183 -9.92 32.66 1.41
C LEU A 183 -9.11 33.12 0.18
N PRO A 184 -9.19 34.40 -0.18
CA PRO A 184 -8.53 34.93 -1.37
C PRO A 184 -7.01 35.02 -1.21
N GLN A 185 -6.28 35.17 -2.30
CA GLN A 185 -4.82 35.37 -2.31
C GLN A 185 -4.49 36.66 -3.06
N GLY A 186 -3.50 37.43 -2.58
CA GLY A 186 -3.12 38.69 -3.22
C GLY A 186 -2.25 39.58 -2.33
N PRO A 187 -1.33 40.37 -2.91
CA PRO A 187 -0.43 41.24 -2.14
C PRO A 187 -1.16 42.37 -1.40
N ASP A 188 -2.34 42.78 -1.87
CA ASP A 188 -3.19 43.80 -1.26
C ASP A 188 -3.93 43.31 0.00
N LEU A 189 -3.82 42.01 0.31
CA LEU A 189 -4.38 41.41 1.51
C LEU A 189 -3.46 41.54 2.73
N GLU A 190 -2.27 42.11 2.62
CA GLU A 190 -1.32 42.22 3.73
C GLU A 190 -1.94 42.85 4.98
N GLY A 191 -1.83 42.15 6.11
CA GLY A 191 -2.40 42.52 7.40
C GLY A 191 -3.91 42.36 7.54
N LYS A 192 -4.64 41.95 6.49
CA LYS A 192 -6.10 41.78 6.49
C LYS A 192 -6.52 40.55 7.29
N MET A 193 -7.76 40.57 7.79
CA MET A 193 -8.29 39.52 8.64
C MET A 193 -9.65 38.99 8.20
N VAL A 194 -9.87 37.70 8.43
CA VAL A 194 -11.17 37.06 8.24
C VAL A 194 -11.56 36.31 9.51
N ARG A 195 -12.78 36.51 9.99
CA ARG A 195 -13.35 35.80 11.13
C ARG A 195 -14.58 35.01 10.69
N PHE A 196 -14.68 33.76 11.13
CA PHE A 196 -15.88 32.94 10.94
C PHE A 196 -16.54 32.68 12.27
N VAL A 197 -17.87 32.71 12.31
CA VAL A 197 -18.69 32.27 13.44
C VAL A 197 -19.78 31.38 12.87
N SER A 198 -19.79 30.10 13.28
CA SER A 198 -20.77 29.13 12.77
C SER A 198 -21.86 28.83 13.78
N SER A 199 -23.10 29.00 13.33
CA SER A 199 -24.32 28.52 13.99
C SER A 199 -25.09 27.56 13.07
N ALA A 200 -24.44 27.07 12.01
CA ALA A 200 -25.01 26.08 11.09
C ALA A 200 -24.82 24.67 11.64
N GLY A 201 -25.85 23.83 11.56
CA GLY A 201 -25.78 22.43 11.95
C GLY A 201 -24.85 21.60 11.08
N TYR A 202 -24.68 21.98 9.80
CA TYR A 202 -23.69 21.39 8.90
C TYR A 202 -22.33 22.09 9.07
N SER A 203 -21.25 21.31 9.07
CA SER A 203 -19.89 21.84 9.03
C SER A 203 -19.56 22.43 7.65
N SER A 204 -18.65 23.40 7.61
CA SER A 204 -18.05 23.92 6.38
C SER A 204 -16.55 23.59 6.34
N THR A 205 -15.94 23.55 5.16
CA THR A 205 -14.49 23.48 4.98
C THR A 205 -13.99 24.85 4.53
N VAL A 206 -13.10 25.46 5.31
CA VAL A 206 -12.44 26.72 4.93
C VAL A 206 -11.08 26.40 4.34
N PHE A 207 -10.84 26.77 3.08
CA PHE A 207 -9.57 26.64 2.36
C PHE A 207 -8.80 27.96 2.43
N TYR A 208 -7.51 27.91 2.78
CA TYR A 208 -6.66 29.08 2.97
C TYR A 208 -5.21 28.79 2.54
N GLY A 209 -4.92 29.08 1.27
CA GLY A 209 -3.71 28.55 0.60
C GLY A 209 -3.85 27.04 0.39
N ASP A 210 -2.78 26.29 0.63
CA ASP A 210 -2.78 24.82 0.49
C ASP A 210 -3.39 24.09 1.70
N ARG A 211 -3.82 24.85 2.72
CA ARG A 211 -4.38 24.33 3.97
C ARG A 211 -5.89 24.46 4.00
N LYS A 212 -6.52 23.62 4.82
CA LYS A 212 -7.96 23.65 5.07
C LYS A 212 -8.28 23.33 6.52
N VAL A 213 -9.43 23.82 7.00
CA VAL A 213 -9.90 23.56 8.37
C VAL A 213 -11.41 23.44 8.40
N THR A 214 -11.92 22.56 9.25
CA THR A 214 -13.36 22.37 9.45
C THR A 214 -13.91 23.47 10.36
N LEU A 215 -14.96 24.14 9.88
CA LEU A 215 -15.79 25.08 10.63
C LEU A 215 -17.08 24.38 11.06
N SER A 216 -17.11 23.86 12.29
CA SER A 216 -18.26 23.17 12.88
C SER A 216 -19.20 24.14 13.60
N VAL A 217 -20.43 23.69 13.92
CA VAL A 217 -21.39 24.45 14.73
C VAL A 217 -20.76 24.91 16.06
N GLY A 218 -20.99 26.16 16.44
CA GLY A 218 -20.44 26.76 17.66
C GLY A 218 -18.99 27.22 17.57
N ASN A 219 -18.27 26.88 16.50
CA ASN A 219 -16.86 27.28 16.36
C ASN A 219 -16.71 28.71 15.85
N THR A 220 -15.67 29.38 16.34
CA THR A 220 -15.14 30.62 15.78
C THR A 220 -13.73 30.38 15.26
N LEU A 221 -13.46 30.80 14.02
CA LEU A 221 -12.13 30.76 13.41
C LEU A 221 -11.67 32.17 13.08
N LEU A 222 -10.38 32.44 13.24
CA LEU A 222 -9.80 33.74 12.95
C LEU A 222 -8.54 33.57 12.11
N PHE A 223 -8.42 34.37 11.06
CA PHE A 223 -7.32 34.33 10.10
C PHE A 223 -6.73 35.72 9.91
N LYS A 224 -5.42 35.81 9.68
CA LYS A 224 -4.71 37.03 9.31
C LYS A 224 -3.73 36.73 8.18
N TYR A 225 -3.69 37.59 7.17
CA TYR A 225 -2.77 37.46 6.04
C TYR A 225 -1.49 38.22 6.35
N VAL A 226 -0.34 37.54 6.33
CA VAL A 226 0.97 38.13 6.60
C VAL A 226 2.00 37.51 5.66
N ASN A 227 2.87 38.33 5.08
CA ASN A 227 3.95 37.91 4.19
C ASN A 227 3.48 36.96 3.06
N GLY A 228 2.33 37.29 2.45
CA GLY A 228 1.76 36.50 1.35
C GLY A 228 1.03 35.22 1.74
N GLN A 229 0.75 34.98 3.03
CA GLN A 229 0.08 33.76 3.49
C GLN A 229 -0.96 34.02 4.59
N TRP A 230 -2.06 33.25 4.57
CA TRP A 230 -3.04 33.22 5.67
C TRP A 230 -2.52 32.39 6.85
N PHE A 231 -2.52 32.98 8.04
CA PHE A 231 -2.28 32.29 9.31
C PHE A 231 -3.59 32.18 10.09
N ARG A 232 -3.87 31.01 10.65
CA ARG A 232 -5.02 30.80 11.54
C ARG A 232 -4.59 31.00 12.99
N SER A 233 -5.40 31.73 13.75
CA SER A 233 -5.20 31.89 15.19
C SER A 233 -5.24 30.51 15.88
N GLY A 234 -4.28 30.25 16.76
CA GLY A 234 -4.11 28.96 17.44
C GLY A 234 -3.46 27.85 16.60
N GLU A 235 -2.91 28.15 15.42
CA GLU A 235 -2.09 27.18 14.64
C GLU A 235 -0.59 27.42 14.85
N LEU A 236 -0.19 28.67 15.13
CA LEU A 236 1.21 29.07 15.31
C LEU A 236 1.87 28.42 16.51
N GLU A 237 1.11 28.05 17.53
CA GLU A 237 1.63 27.35 18.71
C GLU A 237 2.22 25.99 18.33
N ASN A 238 1.74 25.36 17.25
CA ASN A 238 2.31 24.11 16.74
C ASN A 238 3.75 24.26 16.21
N ASN A 239 4.18 25.46 15.80
CA ASN A 239 5.58 25.68 15.39
C ASN A 239 6.56 25.48 16.54
N ARG A 240 6.10 25.58 17.79
CA ARG A 240 6.93 25.35 18.97
C ARG A 240 7.21 23.87 19.18
N ILE A 241 6.43 22.98 18.57
CA ILE A 241 6.54 21.54 18.78
C ILE A 241 7.77 21.00 18.06
N THR A 242 8.68 20.39 18.82
CA THR A 242 9.88 19.74 18.33
C THR A 242 9.95 18.31 18.86
N TYR A 243 10.44 17.35 18.07
CA TYR A 243 10.49 15.95 18.51
C TYR A 243 11.26 15.77 19.82
N ALA A 244 12.49 16.27 19.91
CA ALA A 244 13.30 16.24 21.12
C ALA A 244 14.46 17.25 21.02
N GLN A 245 15.05 17.59 22.16
CA GLN A 245 16.31 18.33 22.23
C GLN A 245 17.54 17.41 22.16
N HIS A 246 18.68 17.98 21.76
CA HIS A 246 20.00 17.32 21.70
C HIS A 246 20.10 16.13 20.73
N ILE A 247 19.25 16.08 19.71
CA ILE A 247 19.29 15.03 18.67
C ILE A 247 19.99 15.55 17.42
N TRP A 248 21.08 14.88 17.06
CA TRP A 248 21.76 15.04 15.78
C TRP A 248 21.10 14.15 14.72
N SER A 249 21.13 14.55 13.45
CA SER A 249 20.47 13.76 12.39
C SER A 249 21.25 13.67 11.08
N ALA A 250 21.05 12.58 10.33
CA ALA A 250 21.54 12.42 8.97
C ALA A 250 20.65 11.44 8.19
N GLU A 251 20.64 11.50 6.86
CA GLU A 251 19.93 10.54 6.03
C GLU A 251 20.86 9.42 5.56
N LEU A 252 20.54 8.18 5.93
CA LEU A 252 21.20 6.98 5.45
C LEU A 252 20.58 6.56 4.09
N PRO A 253 21.38 6.42 3.03
CA PRO A 253 20.92 5.95 1.73
C PRO A 253 20.27 4.56 1.80
N ALA A 254 19.25 4.34 0.97
CA ALA A 254 18.52 3.07 0.89
C ALA A 254 19.43 1.84 0.73
N HIS A 255 20.44 1.91 -0.13
CA HIS A 255 21.35 0.80 -0.41
C HIS A 255 22.31 0.46 0.74
N TRP A 256 22.38 1.29 1.79
CA TRP A 256 23.10 0.95 3.03
C TRP A 256 22.24 0.13 3.98
N ILE A 257 20.91 0.23 3.86
CA ILE A 257 19.96 -0.47 4.73
C ILE A 257 19.78 -1.89 4.18
N VAL A 258 20.75 -2.74 4.48
CA VAL A 258 20.81 -4.18 4.14
C VAL A 258 21.38 -4.90 5.37
N PRO A 259 20.98 -6.15 5.66
CA PRO A 259 21.55 -6.91 6.78
C PRO A 259 23.08 -6.91 6.81
N GLY A 260 23.65 -6.89 8.01
CA GLY A 260 25.08 -6.72 8.24
C GLY A 260 25.56 -5.26 8.30
N LEU A 261 24.70 -4.28 8.06
CA LEU A 261 25.02 -2.87 8.31
C LEU A 261 25.47 -2.66 9.76
N ASN A 262 26.62 -2.00 9.93
CA ASN A 262 27.04 -1.50 11.23
C ASN A 262 27.53 -0.05 11.16
N LEU A 263 27.33 0.69 12.24
CA LEU A 263 27.66 2.12 12.34
C LEU A 263 28.76 2.35 13.36
N VAL A 264 29.74 3.19 13.01
CA VAL A 264 30.71 3.77 13.95
C VAL A 264 30.43 5.25 14.05
N ILE A 265 29.97 5.69 15.22
CA ILE A 265 29.60 7.09 15.49
C ILE A 265 30.72 7.73 16.30
N LYS A 266 31.14 8.94 15.90
CA LYS A 266 32.23 9.69 16.52
C LYS A 266 31.74 11.08 16.91
N GLN A 267 32.14 11.56 18.08
CA GLN A 267 31.94 12.94 18.53
C GLN A 267 33.24 13.43 19.18
N GLY A 268 34.02 14.22 18.45
CA GLY A 268 35.38 14.59 18.86
C GLY A 268 36.26 13.36 19.07
N ASN A 269 36.80 13.20 20.28
CA ASN A 269 37.65 12.05 20.65
C ASN A 269 36.86 10.81 21.09
N LEU A 270 35.53 10.91 21.22
CA LEU A 270 34.67 9.80 21.63
C LEU A 270 34.20 9.01 20.41
N SER A 271 34.08 7.70 20.54
CA SER A 271 33.57 6.82 19.47
C SER A 271 32.77 5.65 20.05
N GLY A 272 31.69 5.28 19.40
CA GLY A 272 30.86 4.13 19.76
C GLY A 272 30.38 3.39 18.52
N ARG A 273 30.22 2.07 18.62
CA ARG A 273 29.75 1.20 17.53
C ARG A 273 28.34 0.68 17.83
N LEU A 274 27.51 0.65 16.81
CA LEU A 274 26.24 -0.09 16.77
C LEU A 274 26.36 -1.18 15.70
N ASN A 275 26.31 -2.45 16.09
CA ASN A 275 26.67 -3.60 15.23
C ASN A 275 25.69 -4.79 15.28
N ASP A 276 24.54 -4.58 15.88
CA ASP A 276 23.44 -5.52 16.08
C ASP A 276 22.14 -4.96 15.48
N ILE A 277 22.26 -4.16 14.41
CA ILE A 277 21.15 -3.51 13.73
C ILE A 277 20.28 -4.56 13.03
N LYS A 278 19.03 -4.73 13.51
CA LYS A 278 18.06 -5.61 12.84
C LYS A 278 17.50 -4.95 11.59
N ILE A 279 17.75 -5.59 10.45
CA ILE A 279 17.19 -5.21 9.15
C ILE A 279 16.37 -6.39 8.59
N GLY A 280 15.21 -6.07 8.04
CA GLY A 280 14.20 -6.97 7.51
C GLY A 280 14.21 -7.09 5.98
N ALA A 281 13.26 -7.82 5.42
CA ALA A 281 13.14 -7.97 3.96
C ALA A 281 12.82 -6.63 3.27
N PRO A 282 13.20 -6.45 1.99
CA PRO A 282 12.73 -5.33 1.18
C PRO A 282 11.28 -5.58 0.72
N GLY A 283 10.32 -5.51 1.65
CA GLY A 283 8.91 -5.83 1.40
C GLY A 283 8.27 -5.00 0.27
N GLU A 284 7.27 -5.56 -0.43
CA GLU A 284 6.60 -4.91 -1.55
C GLU A 284 5.08 -4.95 -1.44
N LEU A 285 4.41 -3.92 -1.95
CA LEU A 285 2.96 -3.87 -2.13
C LEU A 285 2.61 -3.58 -3.59
N LEU A 286 1.83 -4.45 -4.22
CA LEU A 286 1.19 -4.18 -5.52
C LEU A 286 -0.29 -3.93 -5.28
N LEU A 287 -0.79 -2.74 -5.62
CA LEU A 287 -2.17 -2.34 -5.41
C LEU A 287 -2.81 -1.95 -6.75
N HIS A 288 -3.81 -2.70 -7.19
CA HIS A 288 -4.65 -2.37 -8.34
C HIS A 288 -5.82 -1.49 -7.91
N THR A 289 -6.22 -0.56 -8.77
CA THR A 289 -7.38 0.32 -8.55
C THR A 289 -8.34 0.24 -9.72
N ILE A 290 -9.61 -0.09 -9.46
CA ILE A 290 -10.68 -0.14 -10.48
C ILE A 290 -12.01 0.42 -9.94
N ASP A 291 -12.76 1.17 -10.74
CA ASP A 291 -14.09 1.68 -10.38
C ASP A 291 -15.17 0.94 -11.16
N ILE A 292 -16.10 0.30 -10.46
CA ILE A 292 -17.03 -0.68 -11.01
C ILE A 292 -18.48 -0.19 -10.87
N GLY A 293 -19.17 -0.10 -12.00
CA GLY A 293 -20.62 0.13 -12.06
C GLY A 293 -21.36 -1.11 -12.53
N MET A 294 -22.21 -1.69 -11.67
CA MET A 294 -22.95 -2.94 -11.93
C MET A 294 -24.43 -2.65 -12.14
N LEU A 295 -24.93 -2.81 -13.37
CA LEU A 295 -26.28 -2.38 -13.79
C LEU A 295 -26.49 -0.86 -13.57
N THR A 296 -25.39 -0.12 -13.56
CA THR A 296 -25.31 1.33 -13.41
C THR A 296 -23.92 1.80 -13.88
N THR A 297 -23.72 3.09 -14.07
CA THR A 297 -22.39 3.63 -14.41
C THR A 297 -21.43 3.56 -13.21
N PRO A 298 -20.10 3.49 -13.40
CA PRO A 298 -19.13 3.64 -12.32
C PRO A 298 -19.35 4.94 -11.53
N ARG A 299 -18.93 4.97 -10.26
CA ARG A 299 -19.27 6.09 -9.36
C ARG A 299 -18.46 7.34 -9.65
N ASP A 300 -17.29 7.19 -10.24
CA ASP A 300 -16.30 8.22 -10.55
C ASP A 300 -15.75 8.96 -9.32
N ARG A 301 -15.83 8.32 -8.15
CA ARG A 301 -15.38 8.86 -6.85
C ARG A 301 -14.29 8.00 -6.22
N PHE A 302 -13.30 7.60 -7.03
CA PHE A 302 -12.10 6.90 -6.58
C PHE A 302 -10.94 7.90 -6.45
N ASP A 303 -11.05 8.78 -5.45
CA ASP A 303 -10.10 9.87 -5.23
C ASP A 303 -8.66 9.38 -5.09
N PHE A 304 -8.44 8.25 -4.38
CA PHE A 304 -7.12 7.63 -4.28
C PHE A 304 -6.52 7.31 -5.64
N ALA A 305 -7.23 6.55 -6.49
CA ALA A 305 -6.75 6.11 -7.80
C ALA A 305 -6.35 7.28 -8.73
N LYS A 306 -7.06 8.40 -8.62
CA LYS A 306 -6.84 9.60 -9.43
C LYS A 306 -5.70 10.49 -8.93
N ASP A 307 -5.25 10.31 -7.68
CA ASP A 307 -4.31 11.20 -7.02
C ASP A 307 -2.98 10.51 -6.67
N LYS A 308 -1.95 10.80 -7.47
CA LYS A 308 -0.59 10.25 -7.27
C LYS A 308 0.03 10.65 -5.94
N GLU A 309 -0.35 11.81 -5.40
CA GLU A 309 0.14 12.27 -4.09
C GLU A 309 -0.45 11.40 -2.97
N ALA A 310 -1.67 10.91 -3.12
CA ALA A 310 -2.27 10.00 -2.14
C ALA A 310 -1.53 8.65 -2.09
N HIS A 311 -1.03 8.16 -3.23
CA HIS A 311 -0.21 6.94 -3.26
C HIS A 311 1.09 7.11 -2.47
N ARG A 312 1.75 8.26 -2.65
CA ARG A 312 2.99 8.63 -1.94
C ARG A 312 2.74 8.84 -0.45
N GLU A 313 1.65 9.51 -0.08
CA GLU A 313 1.22 9.70 1.32
C GLU A 313 1.02 8.37 2.05
N TYR A 314 0.32 7.41 1.44
CA TYR A 314 0.11 6.09 2.04
C TYR A 314 1.41 5.27 2.13
N PHE A 315 2.31 5.39 1.16
CA PHE A 315 3.64 4.75 1.24
C PHE A 315 4.44 5.22 2.49
N GLN A 316 4.23 6.47 2.94
CA GLN A 316 4.87 6.93 4.18
C GLN A 316 4.36 6.18 5.42
N THR A 317 3.15 5.59 5.40
CA THR A 317 2.54 5.00 6.60
C THR A 317 2.81 3.51 6.78
N ILE A 318 3.35 2.81 5.77
CA ILE A 318 3.57 1.35 5.79
C ILE A 318 5.05 0.98 5.64
N PRO A 319 5.55 -0.07 6.31
CA PRO A 319 6.97 -0.47 6.30
C PRO A 319 7.32 -1.36 5.09
N VAL A 320 7.27 -0.79 3.88
CA VAL A 320 7.66 -1.47 2.62
C VAL A 320 8.82 -0.75 1.93
N SER A 321 9.61 -1.49 1.14
CA SER A 321 10.64 -0.93 0.25
C SER A 321 10.02 -0.31 -1.01
N ARG A 322 9.04 -0.99 -1.61
CA ARG A 322 8.38 -0.56 -2.85
C ARG A 322 6.86 -0.69 -2.77
N MET A 323 6.16 0.31 -3.28
CA MET A 323 4.71 0.26 -3.49
C MET A 323 4.38 0.66 -4.93
N ILE A 324 3.65 -0.20 -5.64
CA ILE A 324 3.16 0.04 -7.00
C ILE A 324 1.65 0.22 -6.95
N VAL A 325 1.14 1.34 -7.47
CA VAL A 325 -0.30 1.53 -7.68
C VAL A 325 -0.59 1.46 -9.17
N ASN A 326 -1.34 0.45 -9.58
CA ASN A 326 -1.70 0.19 -10.97
C ASN A 326 -3.16 0.60 -11.24
N ASN A 327 -3.36 1.58 -12.12
CA ASN A 327 -4.71 1.94 -12.55
C ASN A 327 -5.26 0.97 -13.59
N TYR A 328 -6.48 0.51 -13.34
CA TYR A 328 -7.36 -0.06 -14.34
C TYR A 328 -8.37 0.98 -14.84
N ALA A 329 -8.76 0.86 -16.11
CA ALA A 329 -9.88 1.63 -16.65
C ALA A 329 -11.19 1.31 -15.88
N PRO A 330 -12.09 2.30 -15.65
CA PRO A 330 -13.38 2.03 -15.03
C PRO A 330 -14.20 0.99 -15.80
N LEU A 331 -14.86 0.09 -15.08
CA LEU A 331 -15.63 -1.01 -15.65
C LEU A 331 -17.13 -0.73 -15.53
N HIS A 332 -17.78 -0.51 -16.67
CA HIS A 332 -19.23 -0.33 -16.74
C HIS A 332 -19.93 -1.59 -17.25
N LEU A 333 -20.67 -2.25 -16.36
CA LEU A 333 -21.42 -3.46 -16.64
C LEU A 333 -22.89 -3.11 -16.78
N LYS A 334 -23.36 -3.01 -18.02
CA LYS A 334 -24.80 -2.84 -18.32
C LYS A 334 -25.59 -4.12 -18.12
N GLU A 335 -24.91 -5.25 -18.26
CA GLU A 335 -25.44 -6.59 -18.07
C GLU A 335 -24.49 -7.33 -17.12
N VAL A 336 -25.05 -8.15 -16.24
CA VAL A 336 -24.30 -8.91 -15.24
C VAL A 336 -24.77 -10.36 -15.27
N MET A 337 -23.93 -11.26 -15.79
CA MET A 337 -24.12 -12.70 -15.71
C MET A 337 -23.61 -13.23 -14.36
N LEU A 338 -24.48 -13.87 -13.58
CA LEU A 338 -24.11 -14.57 -12.36
C LEU A 338 -23.56 -15.97 -12.66
N PRO A 339 -22.73 -16.56 -11.78
CA PRO A 339 -22.20 -17.91 -11.98
C PRO A 339 -23.29 -19.00 -11.97
N THR A 340 -24.51 -18.68 -11.55
CA THR A 340 -25.69 -19.54 -11.64
C THR A 340 -26.27 -19.64 -13.05
N GLY A 341 -25.78 -18.85 -14.01
CA GLY A 341 -26.33 -18.73 -15.37
C GLY A 341 -27.47 -17.71 -15.50
N GLU A 342 -27.73 -16.93 -14.45
CA GLU A 342 -28.74 -15.87 -14.44
C GLU A 342 -28.15 -14.56 -14.98
N LEU A 343 -28.72 -14.04 -16.07
CA LEU A 343 -28.37 -12.74 -16.64
C LEU A 343 -29.24 -11.64 -16.05
N LEU A 344 -28.61 -10.65 -15.43
CA LEU A 344 -29.24 -9.44 -14.91
C LEU A 344 -29.02 -8.27 -15.87
N THR A 345 -30.05 -7.45 -16.11
CA THR A 345 -30.02 -6.31 -17.05
C THR A 345 -30.46 -4.98 -16.44
N ASP A 346 -31.34 -4.99 -15.44
CA ASP A 346 -31.86 -3.76 -14.81
C ASP A 346 -31.43 -3.61 -13.35
N MET A 347 -31.66 -4.64 -12.53
CA MET A 347 -31.28 -4.69 -11.13
C MET A 347 -31.02 -6.12 -10.67
N ASP A 348 -30.23 -6.28 -9.61
CA ASP A 348 -30.15 -7.52 -8.84
C ASP A 348 -31.46 -7.70 -8.06
N PRO A 349 -32.11 -8.88 -8.13
CA PRO A 349 -33.40 -9.14 -7.46
C PRO A 349 -33.28 -9.16 -5.93
N GLY A 350 -32.07 -9.33 -5.40
CA GLY A 350 -31.77 -9.22 -3.98
C GLY A 350 -31.59 -7.77 -3.51
N ASN A 351 -31.46 -7.61 -2.20
CA ASN A 351 -31.10 -6.33 -1.59
C ASN A 351 -29.58 -6.16 -1.60
N GLY A 352 -29.13 -4.94 -1.92
CA GLY A 352 -27.76 -4.50 -1.73
C GLY A 352 -27.60 -3.65 -0.47
N GLY A 353 -26.36 -3.40 -0.10
CA GLY A 353 -26.03 -2.45 0.96
C GLY A 353 -24.53 -2.21 1.07
N TRP A 354 -24.14 -1.52 2.14
CA TRP A 354 -22.74 -1.14 2.34
C TRP A 354 -21.81 -2.36 2.47
N HIS A 355 -22.30 -3.49 3.00
CA HIS A 355 -21.55 -4.77 3.13
C HIS A 355 -22.25 -5.98 2.49
N SER A 356 -23.31 -5.79 1.71
CA SER A 356 -24.16 -6.89 1.21
C SER A 356 -24.57 -6.71 -0.25
N GLY A 357 -25.04 -7.79 -0.87
CA GLY A 357 -25.53 -7.85 -2.25
C GLY A 357 -24.83 -8.93 -3.07
N THR A 358 -25.56 -9.62 -3.94
CA THR A 358 -25.01 -10.73 -4.74
C THR A 358 -23.96 -10.21 -5.72
N MET A 359 -24.23 -9.12 -6.45
CA MET A 359 -23.24 -8.52 -7.35
C MET A 359 -21.98 -8.02 -6.63
N ARG A 360 -22.09 -7.49 -5.40
CA ARG A 360 -20.92 -7.09 -4.59
C ARG A 360 -19.95 -8.26 -4.44
N GLN A 361 -20.48 -9.42 -4.05
CA GLN A 361 -19.66 -10.60 -3.76
C GLN A 361 -19.20 -11.30 -5.04
N ARG A 362 -20.12 -11.64 -5.94
CA ARG A 362 -19.80 -12.45 -7.14
C ARG A 362 -18.99 -11.66 -8.16
N ILE A 363 -19.33 -10.38 -8.37
CA ILE A 363 -18.77 -9.57 -9.44
C ILE A 363 -17.63 -8.68 -8.93
N GLY A 364 -17.92 -7.75 -8.01
CA GLY A 364 -16.92 -6.79 -7.53
C GLY A 364 -15.72 -7.47 -6.87
N LYS A 365 -15.98 -8.44 -5.99
CA LYS A 365 -14.93 -9.19 -5.28
C LYS A 365 -14.37 -10.34 -6.10
N GLU A 366 -15.16 -11.38 -6.37
CA GLU A 366 -14.65 -12.63 -6.94
C GLU A 366 -14.29 -12.54 -8.43
N LEU A 367 -15.15 -11.98 -9.27
CA LEU A 367 -14.89 -11.90 -10.72
C LEU A 367 -13.83 -10.85 -11.07
N VAL A 368 -13.98 -9.63 -10.54
CA VAL A 368 -13.13 -8.50 -10.92
C VAL A 368 -11.84 -8.48 -10.11
N SER A 369 -11.93 -8.38 -8.78
CA SER A 369 -10.73 -8.20 -7.94
C SER A 369 -9.84 -9.43 -7.95
N HIS A 370 -10.37 -10.59 -7.57
CA HIS A 370 -9.62 -11.85 -7.68
C HIS A 370 -9.38 -12.28 -9.13
N GLY A 371 -10.16 -11.80 -10.11
CA GLY A 371 -9.83 -12.00 -11.52
C GLY A 371 -8.54 -11.27 -11.90
N ILE A 372 -8.39 -10.00 -11.49
CA ILE A 372 -7.14 -9.23 -11.67
C ILE A 372 -5.98 -9.91 -10.95
N ASP A 373 -6.16 -10.32 -9.69
CA ASP A 373 -5.09 -10.95 -8.92
C ASP A 373 -4.69 -12.32 -9.52
N ASN A 374 -5.66 -13.20 -9.78
CA ASN A 374 -5.39 -14.53 -10.36
C ASN A 374 -4.81 -14.48 -11.77
N ALA A 375 -5.22 -13.53 -12.60
CA ALA A 375 -4.63 -13.34 -13.93
C ALA A 375 -3.15 -12.94 -13.84
N ASN A 376 -2.78 -12.14 -12.84
CA ASN A 376 -1.39 -11.79 -12.55
C ASN A 376 -0.58 -12.94 -11.95
N TYR A 377 -1.22 -13.92 -11.30
CA TYR A 377 -0.60 -15.19 -10.90
C TYR A 377 -0.57 -16.24 -12.03
N GLY A 378 -1.31 -16.03 -13.12
CA GLY A 378 -1.34 -16.94 -14.26
C GLY A 378 -2.22 -18.17 -14.04
N LEU A 379 -3.22 -18.08 -13.15
CA LEU A 379 -4.30 -19.06 -13.04
C LEU A 379 -5.34 -18.74 -14.12
N ASN A 380 -5.54 -19.63 -15.09
CA ASN A 380 -6.47 -19.35 -16.19
C ASN A 380 -7.95 -19.45 -15.76
N SER A 381 -8.29 -20.39 -14.88
CA SER A 381 -9.66 -20.60 -14.39
C SER A 381 -9.75 -21.08 -12.95
N THR A 382 -10.85 -20.73 -12.27
CA THR A 382 -11.19 -21.15 -10.90
C THR A 382 -12.70 -21.38 -10.76
N ALA A 383 -13.18 -21.82 -9.60
CA ALA A 383 -14.62 -21.90 -9.34
C ALA A 383 -15.28 -20.50 -9.42
N GLY A 384 -16.52 -20.42 -9.93
CA GLY A 384 -17.29 -19.18 -9.98
C GLY A 384 -17.88 -18.71 -8.64
N LEU A 385 -17.65 -19.47 -7.56
CA LEU A 385 -18.15 -19.16 -6.22
C LEU A 385 -17.06 -19.43 -5.18
N GLY A 386 -16.82 -18.44 -4.32
CA GLY A 386 -15.87 -18.51 -3.21
C GLY A 386 -14.52 -17.85 -3.51
N GLU A 387 -13.79 -17.57 -2.44
CA GLU A 387 -12.54 -16.78 -2.46
C GLU A 387 -11.28 -17.64 -2.27
N ASN A 388 -11.42 -18.89 -1.81
CA ASN A 388 -10.28 -19.75 -1.44
C ASN A 388 -9.40 -20.20 -2.62
N SER A 389 -9.86 -20.00 -3.87
CA SER A 389 -9.10 -20.32 -5.06
C SER A 389 -7.98 -19.32 -5.36
N HIS A 390 -8.02 -18.14 -4.72
CA HIS A 390 -6.96 -17.14 -4.83
C HIS A 390 -5.75 -17.52 -3.93
N PRO A 391 -4.54 -17.68 -4.50
CA PRO A 391 -3.40 -18.22 -3.77
C PRO A 391 -2.74 -17.22 -2.80
N TYR A 392 -2.87 -15.93 -3.04
CA TYR A 392 -2.32 -14.82 -2.24
C TYR A 392 -0.84 -14.94 -1.83
N VAL A 393 0.01 -15.44 -2.74
CA VAL A 393 1.44 -15.68 -2.46
C VAL A 393 2.27 -14.39 -2.39
N VAL A 394 1.88 -13.36 -3.13
CA VAL A 394 2.46 -12.00 -3.09
C VAL A 394 1.50 -11.07 -2.33
N ALA A 395 2.02 -10.00 -1.73
CA ALA A 395 1.19 -8.90 -1.21
C ALA A 395 0.62 -8.05 -2.37
N GLN A 396 -0.22 -8.68 -3.18
CA GLN A 396 -0.99 -8.07 -4.26
C GLN A 396 -2.43 -7.89 -3.81
N LEU A 397 -2.96 -6.69 -4.02
CA LEU A 397 -4.32 -6.34 -3.66
C LEU A 397 -5.03 -5.68 -4.86
N ALA A 398 -6.28 -6.05 -5.11
CA ALA A 398 -7.18 -5.33 -6.00
C ALA A 398 -8.21 -4.53 -5.20
N ALA A 399 -7.95 -3.22 -5.10
CA ALA A 399 -8.86 -2.26 -4.50
C ALA A 399 -9.87 -1.76 -5.53
N HIS A 400 -11.14 -1.72 -5.13
CA HIS A 400 -12.20 -1.24 -5.98
C HIS A 400 -13.20 -0.34 -5.26
N ASN A 401 -13.74 0.60 -6.03
CA ASN A 401 -15.06 1.14 -5.76
C ASN A 401 -16.08 0.25 -6.47
N SER A 402 -17.19 -0.05 -5.80
CA SER A 402 -18.31 -0.74 -6.45
C SER A 402 -19.63 -0.09 -6.08
N ARG A 403 -20.52 0.03 -7.06
CA ARG A 403 -21.95 0.29 -6.82
C ARG A 403 -22.81 -0.52 -7.78
N GLY A 404 -23.96 -0.94 -7.30
CA GLY A 404 -24.90 -1.76 -8.07
C GLY A 404 -26.33 -1.25 -7.98
N ASN A 405 -27.15 -1.49 -9.01
CA ASN A 405 -28.60 -1.33 -8.90
C ASN A 405 -29.24 -2.62 -8.36
N TYR A 406 -29.99 -2.51 -7.26
CA TYR A 406 -30.61 -3.62 -6.53
C TYR A 406 -32.12 -3.39 -6.41
N ALA A 407 -32.85 -4.38 -5.89
CA ALA A 407 -34.27 -4.25 -5.56
C ALA A 407 -34.58 -3.08 -4.60
N ASN A 408 -33.61 -2.68 -3.77
CA ASN A 408 -33.67 -1.51 -2.90
C ASN A 408 -32.95 -0.27 -3.45
N GLY A 409 -32.79 -0.17 -4.77
CA GLY A 409 -32.18 0.96 -5.48
C GLY A 409 -30.67 0.85 -5.67
N ILE A 410 -30.04 1.94 -6.11
CA ILE A 410 -28.59 1.98 -6.29
C ILE A 410 -27.89 2.00 -4.94
N GLN A 411 -27.07 0.99 -4.67
CA GLN A 411 -26.32 0.82 -3.43
C GLN A 411 -24.82 0.97 -3.69
N VAL A 412 -24.15 1.75 -2.84
CA VAL A 412 -22.69 1.88 -2.81
C VAL A 412 -22.13 0.87 -1.81
N HIS A 413 -21.03 0.23 -2.20
CA HIS A 413 -20.35 -0.80 -1.42
C HIS A 413 -19.07 -0.24 -0.80
N GLY A 414 -18.79 -0.57 0.46
CA GLY A 414 -17.52 -0.21 1.12
C GLY A 414 -17.22 -1.06 2.35
N GLY A 415 -16.25 -0.60 3.14
CA GLY A 415 -15.94 -1.10 4.48
C GLY A 415 -15.67 -2.61 4.57
N SER A 416 -15.01 -3.22 3.58
CA SER A 416 -14.46 -4.56 3.77
C SER A 416 -13.17 -4.78 2.99
N GLY A 417 -12.22 -5.51 3.58
CA GLY A 417 -11.06 -6.03 2.88
C GLY A 417 -10.58 -7.36 3.44
N GLY A 418 -9.67 -8.01 2.72
CA GLY A 418 -9.06 -9.29 3.09
C GLY A 418 -8.75 -10.13 1.86
N GLY A 419 -7.78 -11.03 1.99
CA GLY A 419 -7.47 -12.03 0.95
C GLY A 419 -7.08 -11.47 -0.42
N GLY A 420 -6.54 -10.26 -0.50
CA GLY A 420 -6.20 -9.57 -1.74
C GLY A 420 -7.26 -8.57 -2.22
N ILE A 421 -8.40 -8.43 -1.53
CA ILE A 421 -9.50 -7.56 -1.97
C ILE A 421 -9.64 -6.36 -1.05
N VAL A 422 -9.98 -5.20 -1.62
CA VAL A 422 -10.37 -4.01 -0.85
C VAL A 422 -11.62 -3.38 -1.49
N THR A 423 -12.75 -3.40 -0.80
CA THR A 423 -14.01 -2.76 -1.24
C THR A 423 -14.17 -1.44 -0.51
N LEU A 424 -14.07 -0.33 -1.24
CA LEU A 424 -14.01 1.02 -0.68
C LEU A 424 -15.20 1.88 -1.10
N ASP A 425 -15.79 2.58 -0.14
CA ASP A 425 -16.61 3.76 -0.34
C ASP A 425 -15.72 5.01 -0.20
N SER A 426 -15.16 5.28 0.98
CA SER A 426 -14.16 6.32 1.15
C SER A 426 -12.77 5.79 0.82
N THR A 427 -12.17 6.32 -0.25
CA THR A 427 -10.88 5.83 -0.75
C THR A 427 -9.66 6.52 -0.12
N LEU A 428 -9.89 7.49 0.75
CA LEU A 428 -8.88 8.17 1.56
C LEU A 428 -9.28 8.04 3.03
N GLY A 429 -8.40 8.47 3.94
CA GLY A 429 -8.69 8.44 5.37
C GLY A 429 -8.68 7.05 5.96
N ASN A 430 -9.48 6.85 7.01
CA ASN A 430 -9.41 5.63 7.80
C ASN A 430 -9.98 4.41 7.09
N GLU A 431 -11.02 4.55 6.27
CA GLU A 431 -11.58 3.39 5.56
C GLU A 431 -10.52 2.72 4.69
N PHE A 432 -9.75 3.51 3.93
CA PHE A 432 -8.62 2.97 3.17
C PHE A 432 -7.60 2.24 4.06
N SER A 433 -7.10 2.90 5.11
CA SER A 433 -6.13 2.28 6.03
C SER A 433 -6.70 1.04 6.74
N HIS A 434 -7.99 1.02 7.06
CA HIS A 434 -8.65 -0.07 7.76
C HIS A 434 -8.83 -1.30 6.86
N GLU A 435 -9.42 -1.10 5.67
CA GLU A 435 -9.73 -2.20 4.75
C GLU A 435 -8.46 -2.77 4.10
N VAL A 436 -7.47 -1.91 3.82
CA VAL A 436 -6.15 -2.38 3.42
C VAL A 436 -5.44 -3.04 4.60
N GLY A 437 -5.64 -2.56 5.82
CA GLY A 437 -5.12 -3.17 7.06
C GLY A 437 -5.55 -4.62 7.25
N HIS A 438 -6.82 -4.95 6.96
CA HIS A 438 -7.32 -6.33 6.99
C HIS A 438 -6.54 -7.27 6.07
N ASN A 439 -6.07 -6.79 4.92
CA ASN A 439 -5.27 -7.58 3.99
C ASN A 439 -3.88 -7.93 4.54
N TYR A 440 -3.38 -7.17 5.51
CA TYR A 440 -2.13 -7.43 6.22
C TYR A 440 -2.28 -8.44 7.38
N GLY A 441 -3.49 -8.99 7.56
CA GLY A 441 -3.80 -9.92 8.65
C GLY A 441 -4.20 -9.23 9.96
N LEU A 442 -4.51 -7.93 9.92
CA LEU A 442 -5.00 -7.21 11.09
C LEU A 442 -6.48 -7.49 11.35
N GLY A 443 -6.83 -7.68 12.62
CA GLY A 443 -8.21 -7.64 13.12
C GLY A 443 -8.61 -6.24 13.58
N HIS A 444 -9.74 -6.11 14.27
CA HIS A 444 -10.15 -4.86 14.93
C HIS A 444 -9.50 -4.75 16.31
N TYR A 445 -9.21 -3.51 16.74
CA TYR A 445 -8.66 -3.21 18.07
C TYR A 445 -7.47 -4.10 18.46
N VAL A 446 -6.51 -4.22 17.55
CA VAL A 446 -5.34 -5.11 17.67
C VAL A 446 -4.60 -4.83 18.98
N ASP A 447 -4.43 -5.90 19.78
CA ASP A 447 -3.84 -5.89 21.12
C ASP A 447 -4.45 -4.88 22.12
N GLY A 448 -5.72 -4.51 21.92
CA GLY A 448 -6.47 -3.63 22.81
C GLY A 448 -5.79 -2.26 22.99
N PHE A 449 -5.88 -1.66 24.18
CA PHE A 449 -5.29 -0.34 24.44
C PHE A 449 -3.78 -0.29 24.19
N LYS A 450 -3.06 -1.38 24.49
CA LYS A 450 -1.60 -1.47 24.33
C LYS A 450 -1.17 -1.34 22.87
N GLY A 451 -1.94 -1.92 21.94
CA GLY A 451 -1.63 -1.87 20.51
C GLY A 451 -2.37 -0.76 19.75
N SER A 452 -3.57 -0.37 20.19
CA SER A 452 -4.49 0.43 19.38
C SER A 452 -4.53 1.93 19.68
N VAL A 453 -3.89 2.40 20.74
CA VAL A 453 -3.82 3.85 21.07
C VAL A 453 -2.40 4.34 20.84
N HIS A 454 -2.24 5.46 20.12
CA HIS A 454 -0.95 6.14 20.00
C HIS A 454 -0.54 6.77 21.34
N ARG A 455 0.74 6.69 21.68
CA ARG A 455 1.21 7.00 23.05
C ARG A 455 2.26 8.10 23.09
N SER A 456 2.42 8.71 24.27
CA SER A 456 3.53 9.62 24.61
C SER A 456 4.86 8.88 24.77
N ALA A 457 5.99 9.58 24.61
CA ALA A 457 7.33 9.00 24.46
C ALA A 457 7.78 8.07 25.59
N GLU A 458 7.34 8.30 26.83
CA GLU A 458 7.66 7.47 27.99
C GLU A 458 7.02 6.08 27.94
N ASN A 459 5.94 5.92 27.15
CA ASN A 459 5.18 4.69 27.05
C ASN A 459 5.68 3.78 25.91
N ASN A 460 5.28 2.50 25.96
CA ASN A 460 5.35 1.61 24.79
C ASN A 460 4.32 2.04 23.74
N ASN A 461 4.41 1.52 22.52
CA ASN A 461 3.54 1.86 21.39
C ASN A 461 3.55 3.37 21.04
N SER A 462 4.68 4.04 21.31
CA SER A 462 4.92 5.45 21.01
C SER A 462 5.86 5.59 19.81
N THR A 463 5.51 6.50 18.90
CA THR A 463 6.35 6.90 17.76
C THR A 463 5.78 8.17 17.10
N TRP A 464 6.54 8.81 16.21
CA TRP A 464 6.03 9.75 15.21
C TRP A 464 6.28 9.17 13.81
N GLY A 465 5.43 9.54 12.84
CA GLY A 465 5.63 9.21 11.44
C GLY A 465 6.77 10.00 10.83
N TRP A 466 7.25 9.56 9.66
CA TRP A 466 8.29 10.26 8.90
C TRP A 466 7.84 10.39 7.44
N ASP A 467 7.76 11.62 6.94
CA ASP A 467 7.61 11.88 5.51
C ASP A 467 9.00 12.08 4.90
N GLY A 468 9.50 11.03 4.25
CA GLY A 468 10.85 10.99 3.69
C GLY A 468 11.04 11.86 2.44
N ASP A 469 9.95 12.37 1.85
CA ASP A 469 9.98 13.26 0.69
C ASP A 469 9.88 14.73 1.13
N LYS A 470 8.98 15.03 2.08
CA LYS A 470 8.84 16.37 2.69
C LYS A 470 9.89 16.68 3.74
N LYS A 471 10.69 15.68 4.17
CA LYS A 471 11.73 15.76 5.19
C LYS A 471 11.20 16.32 6.52
N ARG A 472 10.02 15.86 6.94
CA ARG A 472 9.31 16.34 8.14
C ARG A 472 8.71 15.19 8.93
N PHE A 473 8.65 15.34 10.26
CA PHE A 473 7.97 14.38 11.11
C PHE A 473 6.46 14.56 11.09
N ILE A 474 5.71 13.46 11.26
CA ILE A 474 4.26 13.47 11.40
C ILE A 474 3.93 13.13 12.86
N PRO A 475 3.52 14.10 13.70
CA PRO A 475 3.17 13.83 15.09
C PRO A 475 2.01 12.84 15.21
N ASN A 476 2.02 12.01 16.25
CA ASN A 476 0.98 11.00 16.53
C ASN A 476 -0.22 11.56 17.32
N PHE A 477 -0.46 12.85 17.21
CA PHE A 477 -1.54 13.59 17.86
C PHE A 477 -2.09 14.65 16.92
N TYR A 478 -3.35 15.02 17.12
CA TYR A 478 -4.03 16.05 16.32
C TYR A 478 -3.43 17.44 16.59
N PRO A 479 -3.38 18.34 15.60
CA PRO A 479 -2.79 19.69 15.74
C PRO A 479 -3.66 20.67 16.57
N SER A 480 -4.83 20.24 17.03
CA SER A 480 -5.72 21.04 17.87
C SER A 480 -5.58 20.69 19.34
N GLN A 481 -5.46 21.70 20.20
CA GLN A 481 -5.46 21.53 21.65
C GLN A 481 -6.89 21.44 22.18
N THR A 482 -7.38 20.22 22.40
CA THR A 482 -8.73 19.95 22.93
C THR A 482 -8.71 19.48 24.39
N ASN A 483 -7.53 19.13 24.91
CA ASN A 483 -7.33 18.47 26.21
C ASN A 483 -8.07 17.12 26.34
N GLU A 484 -8.50 16.53 25.23
CA GLU A 484 -9.15 15.23 25.26
C GLU A 484 -8.15 14.10 25.46
N LYS A 485 -8.58 13.11 26.25
CA LYS A 485 -7.87 11.84 26.40
C LYS A 485 -8.18 10.90 25.24
N SER A 486 -7.30 9.94 25.01
CA SER A 486 -7.54 8.84 24.07
C SER A 486 -7.68 7.54 24.84
N CYS A 487 -8.93 7.07 24.97
CA CYS A 487 -9.27 5.95 25.83
C CYS A 487 -9.77 4.76 25.04
N LEU A 488 -9.39 3.55 25.47
CA LEU A 488 -9.91 2.28 24.96
C LEU A 488 -9.97 1.28 26.13
N ASN A 489 -11.08 0.56 26.28
CA ASN A 489 -11.29 -0.42 27.36
C ASN A 489 -10.93 0.12 28.75
N ASN A 490 -11.41 1.33 29.07
CA ASN A 490 -11.21 2.04 30.36
C ASN A 490 -9.77 2.48 30.68
N GLN A 491 -8.81 2.24 29.78
CA GLN A 491 -7.45 2.79 29.88
C GLN A 491 -7.35 4.04 29.00
N CYS A 492 -6.56 5.03 29.41
CA CYS A 492 -6.47 6.32 28.72
C CYS A 492 -5.01 6.79 28.53
N GLN A 493 -4.75 7.42 27.40
CA GLN A 493 -3.61 8.29 27.16
C GLN A 493 -4.00 9.74 27.44
N GLU A 494 -3.26 10.42 28.32
CA GLU A 494 -3.40 11.85 28.54
C GLU A 494 -2.89 12.65 27.32
N PRO A 495 -3.48 13.80 27.00
CA PRO A 495 -3.03 14.64 25.88
C PRO A 495 -1.60 15.17 26.08
N PHE A 496 -0.90 15.46 25.00
CA PHE A 496 0.41 16.13 25.01
C PHE A 496 0.22 17.62 24.81
N ASP A 497 0.46 18.44 25.84
CA ASP A 497 0.27 19.90 25.78
C ASP A 497 -1.12 20.29 25.22
N GLY A 498 -2.16 19.58 25.67
CA GLY A 498 -3.54 19.74 25.20
C GLY A 498 -3.86 19.03 23.88
N HIS A 499 -2.88 18.52 23.13
CA HIS A 499 -3.09 17.79 21.89
C HIS A 499 -3.53 16.34 22.15
N LYS A 500 -4.67 15.96 21.60
CA LYS A 500 -5.21 14.59 21.72
C LYS A 500 -4.38 13.60 20.89
N PHE A 501 -3.97 12.49 21.49
CA PHE A 501 -3.29 11.39 20.78
C PHE A 501 -4.21 10.66 19.80
N GLY A 502 -3.63 10.09 18.75
CA GLY A 502 -4.35 9.29 17.77
C GLY A 502 -4.77 7.91 18.24
N PHE A 503 -5.46 7.20 17.34
CA PHE A 503 -5.77 5.78 17.44
C PHE A 503 -5.27 5.07 16.20
N ASP A 504 -5.01 3.77 16.33
CA ASP A 504 -4.71 2.88 15.22
C ASP A 504 -5.85 2.86 14.19
N ALA A 505 -5.51 2.58 12.93
CA ALA A 505 -6.47 2.50 11.84
C ALA A 505 -7.55 1.42 12.06
N MET A 506 -7.24 0.38 12.83
CA MET A 506 -8.15 -0.71 13.20
C MET A 506 -9.00 -0.42 14.44
N ALA A 507 -8.91 0.78 15.00
CA ALA A 507 -9.56 1.18 16.26
C ALA A 507 -10.25 2.55 16.17
N GLY A 508 -10.74 2.92 14.97
CA GLY A 508 -11.45 4.18 14.76
C GLY A 508 -10.53 5.42 14.70
N GLY A 509 -9.26 5.23 14.36
CA GLY A 509 -8.35 6.34 14.08
C GLY A 509 -8.80 7.19 12.89
N SER A 510 -8.15 8.33 12.71
CA SER A 510 -8.33 9.19 11.54
C SER A 510 -7.04 9.96 11.24
N PRO A 511 -6.84 10.44 10.00
CA PRO A 511 -5.69 11.27 9.67
C PRO A 511 -5.66 12.54 10.53
N PHE A 512 -4.48 12.95 10.99
CA PHE A 512 -4.35 14.10 11.89
C PHE A 512 -4.55 15.45 11.21
N SER A 513 -4.17 15.56 9.93
CA SER A 513 -4.27 16.77 9.13
C SER A 513 -4.32 16.44 7.64
N ALA A 514 -4.49 17.44 6.79
CA ALA A 514 -4.43 17.23 5.34
C ALA A 514 -3.01 16.93 4.80
N ALA A 515 -1.97 17.02 5.64
CA ALA A 515 -0.59 16.84 5.18
C ALA A 515 -0.22 15.39 4.88
N ASN A 516 -0.91 14.44 5.53
CA ASN A 516 -1.00 13.03 5.15
C ASN A 516 -2.45 12.59 5.41
N ARG A 517 -3.15 12.17 4.36
CA ARG A 517 -4.60 11.87 4.38
C ARG A 517 -4.93 10.44 4.80
N PHE A 518 -3.98 9.69 5.32
CA PHE A 518 -4.18 8.33 5.83
C PHE A 518 -3.99 8.25 7.33
N THR A 519 -4.70 7.31 7.96
CA THR A 519 -4.55 7.09 9.39
C THR A 519 -3.21 6.43 9.66
N MET A 520 -2.46 6.99 10.61
CA MET A 520 -1.18 6.45 11.04
C MET A 520 -1.39 5.13 11.81
N TYR A 521 -0.81 4.03 11.33
CA TYR A 521 -0.75 2.79 12.11
C TYR A 521 0.09 2.98 13.36
N THR A 522 -0.30 2.33 14.47
CA THR A 522 0.52 2.30 15.68
C THR A 522 1.77 1.42 15.47
N PRO A 523 2.81 1.57 16.30
CA PRO A 523 3.97 0.67 16.26
C PRO A 523 3.63 -0.81 16.27
N ASN A 524 2.66 -1.23 17.10
CA ASN A 524 2.21 -2.62 17.17
C ASN A 524 1.64 -3.12 15.83
N SER A 525 0.68 -2.41 15.24
CA SER A 525 0.13 -2.74 13.92
C SER A 525 1.21 -2.69 12.84
N SER A 526 2.06 -1.66 12.84
CA SER A 526 3.17 -1.50 11.90
C SER A 526 4.15 -2.69 11.95
N ALA A 527 4.46 -3.20 13.14
CA ALA A 527 5.29 -4.40 13.30
C ALA A 527 4.62 -5.68 12.79
N ILE A 528 3.29 -5.80 12.87
CA ILE A 528 2.52 -6.90 12.26
C ILE A 528 2.55 -6.78 10.74
N ILE A 529 2.30 -5.58 10.22
CA ILE A 529 2.32 -5.26 8.79
C ILE A 529 3.70 -5.58 8.19
N GLN A 530 4.79 -5.20 8.87
CA GLN A 530 6.14 -5.52 8.42
C GLN A 530 6.35 -7.03 8.29
N ARG A 531 6.01 -7.80 9.33
CA ARG A 531 6.10 -9.27 9.30
C ARG A 531 5.23 -9.87 8.20
N PHE A 532 4.06 -9.31 7.92
CA PHE A 532 3.22 -9.75 6.81
C PHE A 532 3.97 -9.65 5.48
N PHE A 533 4.59 -8.50 5.20
CA PHE A 533 5.33 -8.28 3.95
C PHE A 533 6.59 -9.15 3.85
N GLU A 534 7.35 -9.32 4.93
CA GLU A 534 8.52 -10.20 4.97
C GLU A 534 8.17 -11.66 4.66
N ASN A 535 6.95 -12.09 4.96
CA ASN A 535 6.50 -13.45 4.72
C ASN A 535 5.84 -13.67 3.34
N LYS A 536 5.67 -12.61 2.54
CA LYS A 536 5.14 -12.71 1.17
C LYS A 536 6.27 -12.85 0.15
N ALA A 537 5.99 -13.57 -0.93
CA ALA A 537 6.84 -13.49 -2.12
C ALA A 537 6.64 -12.13 -2.79
N VAL A 538 7.50 -11.81 -3.76
CA VAL A 538 7.42 -10.63 -4.62
C VAL A 538 7.58 -11.04 -6.08
N PHE A 539 6.91 -10.33 -7.00
CA PHE A 539 7.17 -10.48 -8.43
C PHE A 539 8.54 -9.87 -8.74
N ASP A 540 9.45 -10.66 -9.33
CA ASP A 540 10.82 -10.22 -9.59
C ASP A 540 11.30 -10.65 -10.99
N SER A 541 11.39 -9.66 -11.88
CA SER A 541 11.88 -9.83 -13.25
C SER A 541 13.34 -10.30 -13.36
N ARG A 542 14.15 -10.17 -12.29
CA ARG A 542 15.54 -10.62 -12.25
C ARG A 542 15.69 -12.03 -11.70
N SER A 543 14.65 -12.57 -11.06
CA SER A 543 14.66 -13.93 -10.53
C SER A 543 14.54 -14.97 -11.65
N SER A 544 15.23 -16.10 -11.49
CA SER A 544 15.11 -17.24 -12.40
C SER A 544 13.70 -17.80 -12.47
N THR A 545 12.94 -17.73 -11.37
CA THR A 545 11.56 -18.20 -11.26
C THR A 545 10.52 -17.11 -11.55
N GLY A 546 10.95 -15.85 -11.72
CA GLY A 546 10.05 -14.69 -11.83
C GLY A 546 9.51 -14.18 -10.49
N PHE A 547 9.88 -14.82 -9.38
CA PHE A 547 9.50 -14.41 -8.04
C PHE A 547 10.69 -14.54 -7.08
N SER A 548 10.69 -13.72 -6.03
CA SER A 548 11.66 -13.80 -4.94
C SER A 548 10.93 -13.83 -3.60
N LYS A 549 11.50 -14.46 -2.58
CA LYS A 549 10.97 -14.47 -1.22
C LYS A 549 12.11 -14.36 -0.22
N TRP A 550 11.86 -13.65 0.88
CA TRP A 550 12.83 -13.52 1.95
C TRP A 550 13.10 -14.86 2.63
N ASN A 551 14.38 -15.18 2.77
CA ASN A 551 14.86 -16.26 3.62
C ASN A 551 15.42 -15.63 4.92
N ALA A 552 14.79 -15.94 6.05
CA ALA A 552 15.15 -15.36 7.34
C ALA A 552 16.48 -15.89 7.91
N ASP A 553 16.92 -17.07 7.47
CA ASP A 553 18.14 -17.72 7.92
C ASP A 553 19.37 -17.13 7.22
N THR A 554 19.28 -16.92 5.90
CA THR A 554 20.35 -16.31 5.07
C THR A 554 20.27 -14.78 5.02
N GLN A 555 19.12 -14.21 5.40
CA GLN A 555 18.85 -12.76 5.40
C GLN A 555 18.96 -12.11 4.01
N GLU A 556 18.50 -12.82 2.97
CA GLU A 556 18.44 -12.31 1.61
C GLU A 556 17.15 -12.73 0.88
N MET A 557 16.90 -12.08 -0.27
CA MET A 557 15.80 -12.45 -1.17
C MET A 557 16.28 -13.58 -2.09
N GLU A 558 15.64 -14.75 -2.00
CA GLU A 558 15.97 -15.93 -2.78
C GLU A 558 14.85 -16.25 -3.80
N PRO A 559 15.13 -16.95 -4.92
CA PRO A 559 14.10 -17.33 -5.89
C PRO A 559 12.97 -18.14 -5.24
N TYR A 560 11.72 -17.76 -5.52
CA TYR A 560 10.52 -18.46 -5.07
C TYR A 560 9.84 -19.14 -6.26
N GLU A 561 9.60 -20.45 -6.19
CA GLU A 561 8.88 -21.16 -7.25
C GLU A 561 7.36 -21.05 -7.01
N HIS A 562 6.69 -20.22 -7.81
CA HIS A 562 5.23 -20.19 -7.84
C HIS A 562 4.70 -21.39 -8.63
N THR A 563 3.67 -22.05 -8.10
CA THR A 563 3.08 -23.24 -8.72
C THR A 563 1.56 -23.13 -8.85
N ILE A 564 1.02 -23.75 -9.90
CA ILE A 564 -0.43 -23.82 -10.20
C ILE A 564 -0.87 -25.27 -10.38
N ASP A 565 -2.12 -25.58 -10.04
CA ASP A 565 -2.73 -26.86 -10.38
C ASP A 565 -3.08 -26.88 -11.88
N ARG A 566 -2.45 -27.79 -12.63
CA ARG A 566 -2.75 -28.04 -14.05
C ARG A 566 -3.48 -29.36 -14.29
N ALA A 567 -3.28 -30.34 -13.41
CA ALA A 567 -3.97 -31.62 -13.50
C ALA A 567 -5.41 -31.47 -13.03
N GLU A 568 -6.35 -31.99 -13.82
CA GLU A 568 -7.74 -32.06 -13.40
C GLU A 568 -7.88 -32.99 -12.21
N GLN A 569 -8.58 -32.50 -11.19
CA GLN A 569 -8.66 -33.18 -9.91
C GLN A 569 -10.06 -33.08 -9.30
N ILE A 570 -10.49 -34.16 -8.65
CA ILE A 570 -11.78 -34.24 -7.94
C ILE A 570 -11.62 -34.86 -6.57
N THR A 571 -12.40 -34.41 -5.59
CA THR A 571 -12.56 -35.13 -4.31
C THR A 571 -13.80 -36.01 -4.41
N ALA A 572 -13.61 -37.33 -4.39
CA ALA A 572 -14.69 -38.30 -4.44
C ALA A 572 -15.55 -38.24 -3.17
N SER A 573 -16.87 -38.29 -3.35
CA SER A 573 -17.83 -38.40 -2.25
C SER A 573 -17.69 -39.77 -1.58
N VAL A 574 -17.41 -39.79 -0.28
CA VAL A 574 -17.27 -41.05 0.48
C VAL A 574 -18.59 -41.84 0.58
N ASN A 575 -19.73 -41.16 0.40
CA ASN A 575 -21.06 -41.78 0.45
C ASN A 575 -21.40 -42.57 -0.81
N GLU A 576 -20.76 -42.25 -1.94
CA GLU A 576 -20.99 -42.87 -3.24
C GLU A 576 -19.80 -43.73 -3.68
N LEU A 577 -18.85 -43.94 -2.77
CA LEU A 577 -17.56 -44.53 -3.08
C LEU A 577 -17.70 -46.04 -3.33
N SER A 578 -17.57 -46.43 -4.59
CA SER A 578 -17.59 -47.81 -5.08
C SER A 578 -16.50 -47.99 -6.13
N GLU A 579 -16.11 -49.23 -6.42
CA GLU A 579 -15.10 -49.52 -7.45
C GLU A 579 -15.50 -48.93 -8.81
N SER A 580 -16.77 -49.08 -9.20
CA SER A 580 -17.30 -48.53 -10.46
C SER A 580 -17.27 -47.00 -10.47
N LYS A 581 -17.64 -46.35 -9.38
CA LYS A 581 -17.59 -44.88 -9.30
C LYS A 581 -16.15 -44.36 -9.33
N MET A 582 -15.22 -45.07 -8.69
CA MET A 582 -13.80 -44.73 -8.76
C MET A 582 -13.25 -44.87 -10.20
N ALA A 583 -13.65 -45.92 -10.92
CA ALA A 583 -13.27 -46.09 -12.33
C ALA A 583 -13.83 -44.98 -13.22
N GLU A 584 -15.09 -44.59 -13.02
CA GLU A 584 -15.73 -43.46 -13.70
C GLU A 584 -14.95 -42.15 -13.46
N LEU A 585 -14.66 -41.83 -12.20
CA LEU A 585 -13.92 -40.62 -11.85
C LEU A 585 -12.49 -40.63 -12.40
N MET A 586 -11.80 -41.78 -12.44
CA MET A 586 -10.44 -41.89 -12.97
C MET A 586 -10.36 -41.81 -14.50
N ALA A 587 -11.48 -42.06 -15.20
CA ALA A 587 -11.57 -41.86 -16.64
C ALA A 587 -11.70 -40.38 -17.01
N GLU A 588 -12.28 -39.57 -16.12
CA GLU A 588 -12.52 -38.14 -16.34
C GLU A 588 -11.43 -37.25 -15.71
N TYR A 589 -10.89 -37.63 -14.54
CA TYR A 589 -9.95 -36.82 -13.77
C TYR A 589 -8.60 -37.52 -13.65
N ALA A 590 -7.52 -36.76 -13.91
CA ALA A 590 -6.16 -37.24 -13.72
C ALA A 590 -5.86 -37.58 -12.25
N VAL A 591 -6.48 -36.84 -11.31
CA VAL A 591 -6.31 -37.04 -9.87
C VAL A 591 -7.66 -37.21 -9.17
N VAL A 592 -7.86 -38.35 -8.52
CA VAL A 592 -9.01 -38.60 -7.65
C VAL A 592 -8.54 -38.59 -6.19
N LYS A 593 -9.12 -37.69 -5.39
CA LYS A 593 -8.82 -37.55 -3.96
C LYS A 593 -9.94 -38.20 -3.13
N VAL A 594 -9.58 -38.93 -2.10
CA VAL A 594 -10.51 -39.44 -1.07
C VAL A 594 -10.11 -38.81 0.24
N HIS A 595 -10.95 -37.91 0.75
CA HIS A 595 -10.72 -37.22 2.02
C HIS A 595 -11.76 -37.64 3.06
N MET A 596 -11.31 -38.23 4.16
CA MET A 596 -12.18 -38.73 5.24
C MET A 596 -11.88 -38.03 6.55
N TRP A 597 -12.92 -37.67 7.31
CA TRP A 597 -12.84 -37.13 8.67
C TRP A 597 -14.04 -37.60 9.51
N ASN A 598 -14.08 -37.27 10.79
CA ASN A 598 -15.20 -37.63 11.65
C ASN A 598 -16.52 -37.02 11.13
N GLY A 599 -17.47 -37.87 10.73
CA GLY A 599 -18.73 -37.46 10.10
C GLY A 599 -18.73 -37.53 8.57
N ASN A 600 -17.59 -37.76 7.93
CA ASN A 600 -17.45 -38.03 6.50
C ASN A 600 -16.47 -39.20 6.30
N TRP A 601 -16.95 -40.42 6.54
CA TRP A 601 -16.13 -41.62 6.62
C TRP A 601 -16.85 -42.82 5.99
N THR A 602 -16.08 -43.70 5.36
CA THR A 602 -16.55 -45.01 4.91
C THR A 602 -15.60 -46.10 5.41
N ARG A 603 -16.17 -47.29 5.66
CA ARG A 603 -15.39 -48.43 6.16
C ARG A 603 -14.48 -49.03 5.09
N ASN A 604 -14.97 -49.13 3.86
CA ASN A 604 -14.28 -49.85 2.78
C ASN A 604 -14.08 -48.93 1.58
N ILE A 605 -12.90 -48.96 0.99
CA ILE A 605 -12.48 -48.15 -0.16
C ILE A 605 -12.02 -49.12 -1.24
N TYR A 606 -12.81 -49.27 -2.30
CA TYR A 606 -12.51 -50.21 -3.39
C TYR A 606 -11.93 -49.46 -4.57
N ILE A 607 -10.72 -49.82 -4.99
CA ILE A 607 -10.01 -49.19 -6.10
C ILE A 607 -10.06 -50.12 -7.31
N PRO A 608 -10.42 -49.61 -8.51
CA PRO A 608 -10.46 -50.43 -9.71
C PRO A 608 -9.09 -51.02 -10.02
N THR A 609 -9.09 -52.20 -10.62
CA THR A 609 -7.85 -52.86 -11.03
C THR A 609 -7.07 -51.97 -11.99
N ALA A 610 -5.75 -51.87 -11.82
CA ALA A 610 -4.90 -51.10 -12.73
C ALA A 610 -4.97 -51.71 -14.14
N SER A 611 -5.17 -50.88 -15.15
CA SER A 611 -5.34 -51.28 -16.54
C SER A 611 -4.75 -50.22 -17.47
N ALA A 612 -4.66 -50.52 -18.77
CA ALA A 612 -4.24 -49.55 -19.76
C ALA A 612 -5.06 -48.25 -19.72
N ASP A 613 -6.35 -48.33 -19.35
CA ASP A 613 -7.29 -47.21 -19.36
C ASP A 613 -7.06 -46.22 -18.21
N ASN A 614 -6.58 -46.69 -17.05
CA ASN A 614 -6.26 -45.85 -15.89
C ASN A 614 -4.76 -45.63 -15.71
N ARG A 615 -3.95 -45.95 -16.73
CA ARG A 615 -2.50 -45.76 -16.67
C ARG A 615 -2.17 -44.28 -16.49
N GLY A 616 -1.44 -43.96 -15.43
CA GLY A 616 -1.06 -42.60 -15.06
C GLY A 616 -2.06 -41.90 -14.15
N SER A 617 -3.27 -42.45 -13.93
CA SER A 617 -4.23 -41.91 -12.96
C SER A 617 -3.63 -41.93 -11.54
N ILE A 618 -3.97 -40.91 -10.77
CA ILE A 618 -3.46 -40.72 -9.41
C ILE A 618 -4.63 -40.77 -8.43
N LEU A 619 -4.51 -41.64 -7.42
CA LEU A 619 -5.42 -41.69 -6.28
C LEU A 619 -4.71 -41.12 -5.05
N THR A 620 -5.23 -40.08 -4.42
CA THR A 620 -4.71 -39.58 -3.14
C THR A 620 -5.70 -39.87 -2.01
N ILE A 621 -5.25 -40.52 -0.94
CA ILE A 621 -6.08 -40.78 0.25
C ILE A 621 -5.57 -39.89 1.39
N ASN A 622 -6.45 -39.08 1.97
CA ASN A 622 -6.23 -38.36 3.23
C ASN A 622 -7.24 -38.85 4.27
N HIS A 623 -6.77 -39.50 5.33
CA HIS A 623 -7.62 -40.09 6.37
C HIS A 623 -7.38 -39.43 7.73
N GLU A 624 -8.37 -38.67 8.19
CA GLU A 624 -8.33 -37.94 9.47
C GLU A 624 -9.41 -38.45 10.45
N ALA A 625 -10.19 -39.46 10.07
CA ALA A 625 -11.26 -40.00 10.91
C ALA A 625 -10.70 -40.91 12.02
N GLY A 626 -11.36 -40.93 13.18
CA GLY A 626 -10.98 -41.74 14.33
C GLY A 626 -11.22 -43.25 14.17
N TYR A 627 -11.93 -43.66 13.11
CA TYR A 627 -12.21 -45.06 12.79
C TYR A 627 -11.35 -45.53 11.60
N ASN A 628 -10.75 -46.71 11.71
CA ASN A 628 -9.98 -47.29 10.61
C ASN A 628 -10.87 -47.60 9.39
N SER A 629 -10.32 -47.42 8.19
CA SER A 629 -10.91 -47.91 6.93
C SER A 629 -10.04 -49.00 6.30
N TYR A 630 -10.61 -49.75 5.38
CA TYR A 630 -9.95 -50.84 4.66
C TYR A 630 -9.89 -50.48 3.17
N LEU A 631 -8.68 -50.30 2.67
CA LEU A 631 -8.37 -50.03 1.27
C LEU A 631 -8.15 -51.35 0.53
N PHE A 632 -8.97 -51.62 -0.46
CA PHE A 632 -8.84 -52.76 -1.36
C PHE A 632 -8.19 -52.29 -2.66
N ILE A 633 -6.93 -52.68 -2.88
CA ILE A 633 -6.12 -52.22 -4.01
C ILE A 633 -5.12 -53.31 -4.42
N ASN A 634 -4.88 -53.49 -5.72
CA ASN A 634 -4.02 -54.55 -6.28
C ASN A 634 -4.40 -55.99 -5.87
N GLY A 635 -5.66 -56.22 -5.48
CA GLY A 635 -6.12 -57.52 -4.95
C GLY A 635 -5.78 -57.77 -3.48
N ASP A 636 -5.13 -56.81 -2.81
CA ASP A 636 -4.80 -56.87 -1.38
C ASP A 636 -5.72 -55.95 -0.55
N GLU A 637 -5.80 -56.23 0.76
CA GLU A 637 -6.49 -55.40 1.75
C GLU A 637 -5.46 -54.69 2.64
N LYS A 638 -5.61 -53.37 2.79
CA LYS A 638 -4.74 -52.53 3.61
C LYS A 638 -5.55 -51.68 4.58
N VAL A 639 -5.22 -51.75 5.87
CA VAL A 639 -5.81 -50.87 6.88
C VAL A 639 -5.23 -49.46 6.75
N VAL A 640 -6.10 -48.47 6.63
CA VAL A 640 -5.75 -47.04 6.69
C VAL A 640 -6.39 -46.42 7.94
N SER A 641 -5.57 -45.77 8.76
CA SER A 641 -5.96 -45.20 10.05
C SER A 641 -5.83 -43.68 10.05
N GLN A 642 -6.27 -43.05 11.14
CA GLN A 642 -6.10 -41.61 11.35
C GLN A 642 -4.64 -41.17 11.10
N GLY A 643 -4.47 -40.12 10.31
CA GLY A 643 -3.18 -39.59 9.87
C GLY A 643 -2.61 -40.24 8.61
N TYR A 644 -3.27 -41.25 8.03
CA TYR A 644 -2.80 -41.87 6.79
C TYR A 644 -2.98 -40.91 5.60
N LYS A 645 -1.87 -40.55 4.96
CA LYS A 645 -1.83 -39.65 3.80
C LYS A 645 -0.84 -40.14 2.74
N LYS A 646 -1.33 -40.76 1.68
CA LYS A 646 -0.52 -41.37 0.61
C LYS A 646 -1.18 -41.19 -0.76
N SER A 647 -0.41 -41.36 -1.81
CA SER A 647 -0.92 -41.42 -3.19
C SER A 647 -0.58 -42.75 -3.84
N PHE A 648 -1.39 -43.16 -4.80
CA PHE A 648 -1.21 -44.36 -5.61
C PHE A 648 -1.25 -43.95 -7.08
N VAL A 649 -0.25 -44.36 -7.86
CA VAL A 649 -0.18 -44.08 -9.30
C VAL A 649 -0.27 -45.40 -10.05
N SER A 650 -1.25 -45.52 -10.95
CA SER A 650 -1.37 -46.70 -11.80
C SER A 650 -0.29 -46.68 -12.89
N ASP A 651 0.47 -47.75 -13.04
CA ASP A 651 1.36 -47.96 -14.19
C ASP A 651 0.69 -48.72 -15.35
N GLY A 652 -0.59 -49.03 -15.20
CA GLY A 652 -1.41 -49.82 -16.11
C GLY A 652 -1.42 -51.32 -15.83
N GLN A 653 -0.69 -51.79 -14.82
CA GLN A 653 -0.73 -53.17 -14.31
C GLN A 653 -0.89 -53.21 -12.79
N PHE A 654 -0.29 -52.27 -12.07
CA PHE A 654 -0.36 -52.13 -10.62
C PHE A 654 -0.50 -50.66 -10.20
N TRP A 655 -1.17 -50.45 -9.07
CA TRP A 655 -1.14 -49.20 -8.33
C TRP A 655 0.10 -49.13 -7.45
N LYS A 656 0.99 -48.18 -7.73
CA LYS A 656 2.22 -47.98 -6.95
C LYS A 656 1.99 -46.93 -5.88
N GLU A 657 2.10 -47.34 -4.61
CA GLU A 657 2.07 -46.42 -3.47
C GLU A 657 3.29 -45.49 -3.49
N ARG A 658 3.03 -44.22 -3.21
CA ARG A 658 4.00 -43.13 -3.15
C ARG A 658 3.65 -42.23 -1.97
N ASP A 659 4.60 -41.39 -1.58
CA ASP A 659 4.24 -40.16 -0.87
C ASP A 659 3.29 -39.32 -1.72
N VAL A 660 2.61 -38.35 -1.11
CA VAL A 660 1.62 -37.53 -1.78
C VAL A 660 2.22 -36.93 -3.05
N VAL A 661 1.64 -37.26 -4.21
CA VAL A 661 2.12 -36.77 -5.49
C VAL A 661 1.67 -35.33 -5.65
N ASP A 662 2.63 -34.42 -5.78
CA ASP A 662 2.37 -33.03 -6.13
C ASP A 662 2.20 -32.91 -7.64
N THR A 663 1.03 -32.49 -8.07
CA THR A 663 0.68 -32.33 -9.50
C THR A 663 0.71 -30.87 -9.95
N ARG A 664 1.17 -29.97 -9.07
CA ARG A 664 1.34 -28.56 -9.40
C ARG A 664 2.53 -28.36 -10.33
N GLU A 665 2.37 -27.45 -11.29
CA GLU A 665 3.41 -27.07 -12.25
C GLU A 665 3.96 -25.68 -11.90
N ALA A 666 5.25 -25.46 -12.10
CA ALA A 666 5.87 -24.15 -11.98
C ALA A 666 5.24 -23.15 -12.97
N ARG A 667 4.95 -21.93 -12.50
CA ARG A 667 4.31 -20.89 -13.29
C ARG A 667 5.07 -19.58 -13.17
N LYS A 668 5.61 -19.10 -14.29
CA LYS A 668 6.45 -17.91 -14.38
C LYS A 668 5.90 -16.94 -15.43
N PRO A 669 5.79 -15.63 -15.14
CA PRO A 669 5.45 -14.64 -16.15
C PRO A 669 6.49 -14.56 -17.27
N GLU A 670 6.03 -14.39 -18.52
CA GLU A 670 6.89 -14.06 -19.66
C GLU A 670 7.25 -12.58 -19.69
N GLN A 671 6.28 -11.71 -19.38
CA GLN A 671 6.48 -10.27 -19.30
C GLN A 671 6.10 -9.73 -17.93
N PHE A 672 6.88 -8.75 -17.47
CA PHE A 672 6.76 -8.14 -16.15
C PHE A 672 6.44 -6.66 -16.30
N GLY A 673 5.36 -6.23 -15.61
CA GLY A 673 5.02 -4.82 -15.50
C GLY A 673 4.68 -4.16 -16.83
N VAL A 674 3.96 -4.87 -17.69
CA VAL A 674 3.50 -4.37 -18.99
C VAL A 674 2.03 -3.97 -18.93
N PRO A 675 1.54 -3.10 -19.83
CA PRO A 675 0.10 -2.86 -19.96
C PRO A 675 -0.63 -4.15 -20.32
N VAL A 676 -1.68 -4.50 -19.56
CA VAL A 676 -2.44 -5.76 -19.71
C VAL A 676 -3.89 -5.52 -20.08
N THR A 677 -4.42 -6.39 -20.95
CA THR A 677 -5.84 -6.56 -21.21
C THR A 677 -6.29 -7.82 -20.49
N THR A 678 -6.98 -7.65 -19.36
CA THR A 678 -7.47 -8.73 -18.52
C THR A 678 -8.85 -9.16 -18.98
N LEU A 679 -8.95 -10.40 -19.45
CA LEU A 679 -10.17 -11.04 -19.93
C LEU A 679 -10.78 -11.87 -18.81
N VAL A 680 -12.05 -11.61 -18.50
CA VAL A 680 -12.78 -12.29 -17.41
C VAL A 680 -14.17 -12.72 -17.83
N GLY A 681 -14.70 -13.73 -17.15
CA GLY A 681 -16.09 -14.15 -17.30
C GLY A 681 -16.37 -15.49 -16.67
N TYR A 682 -17.54 -16.04 -17.01
CA TYR A 682 -17.99 -17.34 -16.55
C TYR A 682 -18.19 -18.30 -17.71
N TYR A 683 -17.93 -19.58 -17.48
CA TYR A 683 -18.17 -20.61 -18.46
C TYR A 683 -18.67 -21.90 -17.83
N ASP A 684 -19.54 -22.58 -18.55
CA ASP A 684 -20.00 -23.91 -18.20
C ASP A 684 -19.35 -24.97 -19.10
N PRO A 685 -18.41 -25.78 -18.58
CA PRO A 685 -17.82 -26.88 -19.34
C PRO A 685 -18.86 -27.91 -19.83
N GLU A 686 -19.93 -28.10 -19.06
CA GLU A 686 -21.03 -29.02 -19.38
C GLU A 686 -22.02 -28.43 -20.42
N GLY A 687 -21.96 -27.12 -20.67
CA GLY A 687 -22.81 -26.43 -21.64
C GLY A 687 -24.31 -26.39 -21.29
N THR A 688 -24.68 -26.58 -20.03
CA THR A 688 -26.07 -26.52 -19.54
C THR A 688 -26.48 -25.12 -19.07
N LEU A 689 -25.54 -24.34 -18.55
CA LEU A 689 -25.67 -22.93 -18.20
C LEU A 689 -25.10 -22.04 -19.32
N SER A 690 -25.59 -20.81 -19.42
CA SER A 690 -25.13 -19.86 -20.44
C SER A 690 -23.82 -19.21 -20.03
N SER A 691 -22.73 -19.61 -20.70
CA SER A 691 -21.42 -18.97 -20.58
C SER A 691 -21.47 -17.51 -21.02
N TYR A 692 -20.57 -16.67 -20.48
CA TYR A 692 -20.57 -15.24 -20.75
C TYR A 692 -19.18 -14.60 -20.55
N ILE A 693 -18.71 -13.94 -21.60
CA ILE A 693 -17.48 -13.14 -21.60
C ILE A 693 -17.85 -11.69 -21.28
N TYR A 694 -17.23 -11.14 -20.23
CA TYR A 694 -17.41 -9.74 -19.84
C TYR A 694 -16.59 -8.78 -20.72
N PRO A 695 -16.90 -7.46 -20.72
CA PRO A 695 -16.01 -6.47 -21.31
C PRO A 695 -14.58 -6.61 -20.78
N ALA A 696 -13.59 -6.44 -21.64
CA ALA A 696 -12.19 -6.50 -21.23
C ALA A 696 -11.86 -5.38 -20.23
N MET A 697 -10.98 -5.70 -19.28
CA MET A 697 -10.43 -4.73 -18.33
C MET A 697 -9.02 -4.36 -18.78
N TYR A 698 -8.63 -3.09 -18.63
CA TYR A 698 -7.33 -2.61 -19.12
C TYR A 698 -6.54 -2.03 -17.96
N GLY A 699 -5.35 -2.59 -17.69
CA GLY A 699 -4.46 -2.18 -16.61
C GLY A 699 -3.13 -1.66 -17.13
N ALA A 700 -2.54 -0.66 -16.46
CA ALA A 700 -1.26 -0.07 -16.85
C ALA A 700 -0.03 -0.97 -16.54
N TYR A 701 -0.16 -1.87 -15.57
CA TYR A 701 0.94 -2.72 -15.07
C TYR A 701 0.42 -4.11 -14.66
N GLY A 702 0.85 -5.15 -15.35
CA GLY A 702 0.54 -6.53 -15.01
C GLY A 702 1.56 -7.53 -15.56
N PHE A 703 1.23 -8.80 -15.37
CA PHE A 703 2.06 -9.95 -15.74
C PHE A 703 1.32 -10.82 -16.76
N THR A 704 2.03 -11.24 -17.80
CA THR A 704 1.48 -12.08 -18.89
C THR A 704 2.22 -13.41 -18.95
N TYR A 705 1.56 -14.44 -19.45
CA TYR A 705 2.04 -15.81 -19.47
C TYR A 705 1.87 -16.41 -20.86
N SER A 706 2.66 -17.45 -21.16
CA SER A 706 2.55 -18.21 -22.40
C SER A 706 1.15 -18.78 -22.57
N ASP A 707 0.72 -18.84 -23.82
CA ASP A 707 -0.49 -19.57 -24.20
C ASP A 707 -0.23 -21.10 -24.21
N ASP A 708 -1.30 -21.87 -24.32
CA ASP A 708 -1.31 -23.32 -24.19
C ASP A 708 -1.45 -24.05 -25.54
N SER A 709 -1.33 -23.32 -26.67
CA SER A 709 -1.59 -23.86 -28.02
C SER A 709 -0.85 -25.16 -28.36
N GLN A 710 0.37 -25.36 -27.84
CA GLN A 710 1.17 -26.55 -28.13
C GLN A 710 0.65 -27.83 -27.45
N ASN A 711 -0.12 -27.69 -26.37
CA ASN A 711 -0.53 -28.81 -25.51
C ASN A 711 -2.04 -28.96 -25.40
N LEU A 712 -2.83 -28.19 -26.17
CA LEU A 712 -4.29 -28.22 -26.19
C LEU A 712 -4.84 -29.20 -27.22
N SER A 713 -5.89 -29.93 -26.84
CA SER A 713 -6.74 -30.67 -27.78
C SER A 713 -7.98 -29.86 -28.14
N ASP A 714 -8.61 -30.15 -29.29
CA ASP A 714 -9.85 -29.47 -29.69
C ASP A 714 -11.04 -29.77 -28.77
N ASN A 715 -10.95 -30.84 -27.97
CA ASN A 715 -11.97 -31.19 -26.98
C ASN A 715 -11.81 -30.40 -25.68
N ASP A 716 -10.64 -29.83 -25.41
CA ASP A 716 -10.42 -29.06 -24.18
C ASP A 716 -11.24 -27.75 -24.18
N CYS A 717 -11.72 -27.40 -23.00
CA CYS A 717 -12.18 -26.05 -22.70
C CYS A 717 -11.03 -25.07 -22.81
N GLN A 718 -11.24 -24.00 -23.57
CA GLN A 718 -10.22 -23.01 -23.88
C GLN A 718 -10.83 -21.62 -24.18
N LEU A 719 -10.05 -20.59 -23.86
CA LEU A 719 -10.30 -19.23 -24.33
C LEU A 719 -9.36 -18.93 -25.51
N GLN A 720 -9.93 -18.70 -26.68
CA GLN A 720 -9.20 -18.29 -27.88
C GLN A 720 -9.25 -16.77 -27.99
N VAL A 721 -8.10 -16.13 -28.19
CA VAL A 721 -8.00 -14.67 -28.27
C VAL A 721 -7.32 -14.29 -29.58
N ASP A 722 -8.07 -13.62 -30.45
CA ASP A 722 -7.52 -13.10 -31.70
C ASP A 722 -6.79 -11.79 -31.42
N THR A 723 -5.53 -11.73 -31.84
CA THR A 723 -4.66 -10.57 -31.72
C THR A 723 -4.12 -10.18 -33.11
N LYS A 724 -3.42 -9.05 -33.19
CA LYS A 724 -2.77 -8.64 -34.43
C LYS A 724 -1.67 -9.61 -34.89
N GLU A 725 -1.05 -10.32 -33.96
CA GLU A 725 0.11 -11.20 -34.19
C GLU A 725 -0.30 -12.67 -34.42
N GLY A 726 -1.56 -13.00 -34.16
CA GLY A 726 -2.09 -14.36 -34.28
C GLY A 726 -3.13 -14.66 -33.20
N GLN A 727 -3.61 -15.90 -33.19
CA GLN A 727 -4.54 -16.38 -32.17
C GLN A 727 -3.76 -16.99 -31.00
N LEU A 728 -4.07 -16.54 -29.79
CA LEU A 728 -3.60 -17.14 -28.53
C LEU A 728 -4.66 -18.11 -28.01
N ARG A 729 -4.27 -19.22 -27.39
CA ARG A 729 -5.21 -20.20 -26.81
C ARG A 729 -4.85 -20.52 -25.37
N PHE A 730 -5.78 -20.32 -24.45
CA PHE A 730 -5.56 -20.56 -23.02
C PHE A 730 -6.42 -21.71 -22.53
N ARG A 731 -5.81 -22.73 -21.91
CA ARG A 731 -6.53 -23.86 -21.35
C ARG A 731 -7.41 -23.43 -20.17
N LEU A 732 -8.61 -23.96 -20.10
CA LEU A 732 -9.55 -23.86 -18.99
C LEU A 732 -9.87 -25.26 -18.47
N ALA A 733 -10.47 -25.37 -17.28
CA ALA A 733 -10.90 -26.66 -16.74
C ALA A 733 -12.08 -27.24 -17.54
N ASN A 734 -12.00 -28.52 -17.90
CA ASN A 734 -13.01 -29.29 -18.63
C ASN A 734 -14.20 -29.69 -17.76
N HIS A 735 -14.10 -29.50 -16.44
CA HIS A 735 -15.15 -29.83 -15.48
C HIS A 735 -15.43 -28.67 -14.53
N ARG A 736 -16.67 -28.59 -14.03
CA ARG A 736 -17.03 -27.61 -13.01
C ARG A 736 -16.24 -27.88 -11.72
N ALA A 737 -15.55 -26.86 -11.22
CA ALA A 737 -14.93 -26.92 -9.89
C ALA A 737 -15.98 -26.93 -8.76
N ASN A 738 -17.18 -26.43 -9.04
CA ASN A 738 -18.35 -26.54 -8.18
C ASN A 738 -19.55 -26.98 -9.02
N ASN A 739 -20.13 -28.13 -8.72
CA ASN A 739 -21.19 -28.74 -9.51
C ASN A 739 -22.48 -27.90 -9.65
N THR A 740 -22.68 -26.88 -8.82
CA THR A 740 -23.88 -26.03 -8.83
C THR A 740 -23.76 -24.76 -9.67
N VAL A 741 -22.55 -24.38 -10.09
CA VAL A 741 -22.30 -23.09 -10.76
C VAL A 741 -21.23 -23.20 -11.84
N MET A 742 -21.21 -22.22 -12.75
CA MET A 742 -20.15 -22.06 -13.74
C MET A 742 -18.78 -21.85 -13.12
N ASN A 743 -17.74 -22.22 -13.87
CA ASN A 743 -16.38 -21.81 -13.58
C ASN A 743 -16.17 -20.34 -13.97
N LYS A 744 -15.16 -19.72 -13.38
CA LYS A 744 -14.68 -18.38 -13.69
C LYS A 744 -13.37 -18.50 -14.48
N PHE A 745 -13.18 -17.66 -15.48
CA PHE A 745 -11.88 -17.49 -16.15
C PHE A 745 -11.33 -16.08 -15.95
N HIS A 746 -10.00 -15.97 -15.94
CA HIS A 746 -9.26 -14.72 -15.77
C HIS A 746 -7.86 -14.84 -16.39
N ILE A 747 -7.63 -14.15 -17.50
CA ILE A 747 -6.38 -14.23 -18.28
C ILE A 747 -5.88 -12.82 -18.59
N ASN A 748 -4.57 -12.58 -18.41
CA ASN A 748 -3.91 -11.37 -18.89
C ASN A 748 -3.30 -11.59 -20.27
N VAL A 749 -3.70 -10.75 -21.23
CA VAL A 749 -3.10 -10.65 -22.56
C VAL A 749 -2.32 -9.33 -22.65
N PRO A 750 -1.13 -9.27 -23.30
CA PRO A 750 -0.42 -8.02 -23.48
C PRO A 750 -1.26 -7.04 -24.30
N THR A 751 -1.47 -5.81 -23.81
CA THR A 751 -2.27 -4.81 -24.54
C THR A 751 -1.61 -4.43 -25.88
N GLU A 752 -0.28 -4.51 -25.95
CA GLU A 752 0.51 -4.28 -27.16
C GLU A 752 0.14 -5.23 -28.31
N SER A 753 -0.32 -6.46 -28.01
CA SER A 753 -0.78 -7.43 -29.02
C SER A 753 -2.07 -7.02 -29.73
N GLN A 754 -2.79 -6.01 -29.21
CA GLN A 754 -4.06 -5.52 -29.72
C GLN A 754 -5.13 -6.63 -29.85
N PRO A 755 -5.59 -7.21 -28.73
CA PRO A 755 -6.62 -8.24 -28.77
C PRO A 755 -7.96 -7.66 -29.29
N THR A 756 -8.58 -8.35 -30.25
CA THR A 756 -9.80 -7.87 -30.95
C THR A 756 -11.03 -8.73 -30.70
N GLN A 757 -10.85 -10.01 -30.39
CA GLN A 757 -11.96 -10.93 -30.14
C GLN A 757 -11.53 -12.00 -29.12
N ALA A 758 -12.45 -12.39 -28.26
CA ALA A 758 -12.31 -13.56 -27.39
C ALA A 758 -13.45 -14.54 -27.69
N THR A 759 -13.11 -15.82 -27.85
CA THR A 759 -14.04 -16.91 -28.13
C THR A 759 -13.82 -18.05 -27.14
N LEU A 760 -14.88 -18.41 -26.44
CA LEU A 760 -14.88 -19.49 -25.47
C LEU A 760 -15.34 -20.78 -26.16
N VAL A 761 -14.50 -21.82 -26.11
CA VAL A 761 -14.75 -23.11 -26.76
C VAL A 761 -14.61 -24.21 -25.72
N CYS A 762 -15.51 -25.18 -25.69
CA CYS A 762 -15.40 -26.42 -24.91
C CYS A 762 -15.95 -27.57 -25.74
N ASN A 763 -15.28 -28.74 -25.74
CA ASN A 763 -15.70 -29.90 -26.53
C ASN A 763 -15.96 -29.55 -28.00
N ASN A 764 -15.06 -28.76 -28.61
CA ASN A 764 -15.16 -28.23 -29.97
C ASN A 764 -16.45 -27.42 -30.27
N LYS A 765 -17.16 -26.95 -29.24
CA LYS A 765 -18.36 -26.12 -29.35
C LYS A 765 -18.07 -24.72 -28.83
N ILE A 766 -18.41 -23.72 -29.64
CA ILE A 766 -18.38 -22.32 -29.22
C ILE A 766 -19.50 -22.09 -28.20
N LEU A 767 -19.14 -21.62 -27.01
CA LEU A 767 -20.06 -21.31 -25.92
C LEU A 767 -20.41 -19.82 -25.88
N ASP A 768 -19.45 -18.94 -26.17
CA ASP A 768 -19.65 -17.50 -26.28
C ASP A 768 -18.53 -16.86 -27.13
N THR A 769 -18.82 -15.74 -27.78
CA THR A 769 -17.84 -14.94 -28.53
C THR A 769 -18.10 -13.46 -28.29
N LYS A 770 -17.04 -12.72 -27.96
CA LYS A 770 -17.10 -11.28 -27.71
C LYS A 770 -16.04 -10.51 -28.49
N SER A 771 -16.48 -9.47 -29.20
CA SER A 771 -15.56 -8.47 -29.75
C SER A 771 -15.03 -7.59 -28.62
N LEU A 772 -13.72 -7.36 -28.60
CA LEU A 772 -13.03 -6.62 -27.55
C LEU A 772 -12.79 -5.18 -28.02
N THR A 773 -13.13 -4.22 -27.19
CA THR A 773 -12.79 -2.83 -27.44
C THR A 773 -11.28 -2.62 -27.30
N PRO A 774 -10.67 -1.65 -28.00
CA PRO A 774 -9.30 -1.24 -27.72
C PRO A 774 -9.17 -0.62 -26.32
N ALA A 775 -7.99 -0.74 -25.72
CA ALA A 775 -7.69 -0.08 -24.44
C ALA A 775 -7.78 1.45 -24.58
N PRO A 776 -8.28 2.16 -23.54
CA PRO A 776 -8.22 3.62 -23.52
C PRO A 776 -6.76 4.10 -23.38
N GLU A 777 -6.47 5.26 -23.95
CA GLU A 777 -5.17 5.91 -23.79
C GLU A 777 -4.97 6.44 -22.36
N GLY A 778 -3.71 6.65 -21.96
CA GLY A 778 -3.38 7.37 -20.72
C GLY A 778 -3.45 6.54 -19.42
N LEU A 779 -3.60 5.22 -19.50
CA LEU A 779 -3.44 4.35 -18.33
C LEU A 779 -1.99 4.42 -17.81
N THR A 780 -1.84 4.70 -16.52
CA THR A 780 -0.52 4.83 -15.87
C THR A 780 -0.51 4.14 -14.52
N TYR A 781 0.68 3.72 -14.10
CA TYR A 781 0.96 3.25 -12.74
C TYR A 781 1.94 4.20 -12.06
N THR A 782 2.03 4.13 -10.73
CA THR A 782 3.05 4.83 -9.94
C THR A 782 3.91 3.85 -9.18
N VAL A 783 5.18 4.22 -8.94
CA VAL A 783 6.12 3.47 -8.10
C VAL A 783 6.61 4.41 -7.00
N ASN A 784 6.34 4.08 -5.75
CA ASN A 784 6.82 4.80 -4.56
C ASN A 784 7.89 3.96 -3.85
N GLY A 785 8.92 4.61 -3.32
CA GLY A 785 10.06 3.94 -2.68
C GLY A 785 11.12 3.50 -3.67
N GLN A 786 11.56 2.24 -3.58
CA GLN A 786 12.58 1.68 -4.47
C GLN A 786 12.08 1.67 -5.92
N ALA A 787 12.90 2.19 -6.84
CA ALA A 787 12.57 2.18 -8.26
C ALA A 787 12.51 0.74 -8.81
N LEU A 788 11.76 0.53 -9.89
CA LEU A 788 11.75 -0.76 -10.58
C LEU A 788 13.14 -1.06 -11.17
N PRO A 789 13.58 -2.33 -11.18
CA PRO A 789 14.84 -2.70 -11.81
C PRO A 789 14.79 -2.51 -13.33
N ALA A 790 15.95 -2.27 -13.95
CA ALA A 790 16.14 -2.31 -15.39
C ALA A 790 15.91 -3.74 -15.92
N LYS A 791 15.18 -3.84 -17.04
CA LYS A 791 14.93 -5.11 -17.76
C LYS A 791 16.21 -5.68 -18.37
N GLU A 792 16.16 -6.94 -18.82
CA GLU A 792 17.34 -7.69 -19.28
C GLU A 792 18.19 -6.95 -20.34
N ASN A 793 17.53 -6.33 -21.33
CA ASN A 793 18.12 -5.59 -22.44
C ASN A 793 17.94 -4.06 -22.29
N GLU A 794 17.93 -3.57 -21.06
CA GLU A 794 17.72 -2.16 -20.74
C GLU A 794 18.81 -1.64 -19.80
N GLY A 795 19.15 -0.36 -19.93
CA GLY A 795 20.07 0.34 -19.04
C GLY A 795 19.47 1.66 -18.58
N CYS A 796 19.53 1.92 -17.28
CA CYS A 796 18.92 3.08 -16.65
C CYS A 796 19.92 3.88 -15.82
N ILE A 797 19.68 5.17 -15.74
CA ILE A 797 20.16 6.03 -14.63
C ILE A 797 18.94 6.46 -13.81
N VAL A 798 19.10 6.50 -12.48
CA VAL A 798 18.01 6.76 -11.55
C VAL A 798 18.41 7.85 -10.57
N SER A 799 17.56 8.88 -10.46
CA SER A 799 17.73 9.96 -9.47
C SER A 799 17.71 9.39 -8.05
N VAL A 800 18.76 9.65 -7.27
CA VAL A 800 18.84 9.21 -5.86
C VAL A 800 17.76 9.89 -5.01
N ASN A 801 17.40 11.13 -5.35
CA ASN A 801 16.42 11.91 -4.61
C ASN A 801 14.99 11.42 -4.86
N SER A 802 14.61 11.33 -6.15
CA SER A 802 13.22 11.10 -6.57
C SER A 802 12.90 9.65 -6.96
N GLY A 803 13.91 8.80 -7.20
CA GLY A 803 13.71 7.46 -7.76
C GLY A 803 13.25 7.45 -9.23
N LYS A 804 13.08 8.62 -9.85
CA LYS A 804 12.66 8.72 -11.26
C LYS A 804 13.77 8.19 -12.17
N ARG A 805 13.38 7.29 -13.08
CA ARG A 805 14.30 6.57 -13.98
C ARG A 805 14.35 7.20 -15.37
N TYR A 806 15.53 7.23 -15.96
CA TYR A 806 15.72 7.43 -17.39
C TYR A 806 16.37 6.17 -17.96
N CYS A 807 15.62 5.43 -18.76
CA CYS A 807 16.03 4.13 -19.29
C CYS A 807 16.09 4.16 -20.82
N LEU A 808 17.04 3.42 -21.38
CA LEU A 808 17.15 3.17 -22.80
C LEU A 808 17.34 1.67 -23.06
N PRO A 809 16.73 1.11 -24.11
CA PRO A 809 17.02 -0.25 -24.53
C PRO A 809 18.43 -0.34 -25.13
N VAL A 810 19.00 -1.54 -25.14
CA VAL A 810 20.28 -1.82 -25.79
C VAL A 810 20.23 -1.40 -27.26
N GLY A 811 21.30 -0.72 -27.71
CA GLY A 811 21.42 -0.17 -29.07
C GLY A 811 20.99 1.29 -29.17
N GLN A 812 20.33 1.84 -28.15
CA GLN A 812 19.93 3.25 -28.12
C GLN A 812 20.90 4.16 -27.36
N ARG A 813 20.78 5.46 -27.63
CA ARG A 813 21.51 6.55 -26.97
C ARG A 813 20.57 7.69 -26.63
N SER A 814 20.96 8.52 -25.67
CA SER A 814 20.31 9.80 -25.41
C SER A 814 20.42 10.72 -26.63
N GLY A 815 19.70 11.83 -26.59
CA GLY A 815 19.88 12.95 -27.53
C GLY A 815 21.29 13.56 -27.44
N TYR A 816 21.42 14.83 -27.81
CA TYR A 816 22.67 15.55 -27.61
C TYR A 816 23.05 15.59 -26.13
N SER A 817 22.11 15.95 -25.27
CA SER A 817 22.20 15.87 -23.80
C SER A 817 21.10 14.95 -23.24
N LEU A 818 21.25 14.57 -21.98
CA LEU A 818 20.19 13.96 -21.17
C LEU A 818 19.05 14.97 -20.94
N PRO A 819 17.83 14.50 -20.60
CA PRO A 819 16.72 15.38 -20.27
C PRO A 819 17.03 16.34 -19.10
N ASP A 820 16.56 17.59 -19.19
CA ASP A 820 16.86 18.64 -18.19
C ASP A 820 16.51 18.23 -16.76
N TRP A 821 15.46 17.45 -16.56
CA TRP A 821 15.03 17.02 -15.24
C TRP A 821 16.03 16.09 -14.54
N ILE A 822 16.91 15.37 -15.26
CA ILE A 822 17.90 14.45 -14.66
C ILE A 822 19.33 15.00 -14.70
N VAL A 823 19.64 15.92 -15.60
CA VAL A 823 20.96 16.56 -15.68
C VAL A 823 21.29 17.27 -14.36
N GLY A 824 22.51 17.07 -13.85
CA GLY A 824 22.99 17.68 -12.61
C GLY A 824 22.50 17.02 -11.32
N GLN A 825 21.56 16.09 -11.40
CA GLN A 825 21.16 15.25 -10.27
C GLN A 825 22.23 14.20 -9.97
N GLU A 826 22.35 13.82 -8.70
CA GLU A 826 23.11 12.63 -8.32
C GLU A 826 22.30 11.38 -8.67
N VAL A 827 22.91 10.45 -9.41
CA VAL A 827 22.25 9.26 -9.94
C VAL A 827 23.02 7.99 -9.61
N TYR A 828 22.31 6.86 -9.56
CA TYR A 828 22.92 5.54 -9.64
C TYR A 828 22.61 4.90 -10.99
N VAL A 829 23.50 4.02 -11.46
CA VAL A 829 23.28 3.20 -12.66
C VAL A 829 22.60 1.91 -12.27
N ASP A 830 21.61 1.50 -13.06
CA ASP A 830 21.02 0.17 -12.99
C ASP A 830 20.97 -0.44 -14.40
N SER A 831 21.77 -1.47 -14.63
CA SER A 831 21.95 -2.10 -15.94
C SER A 831 21.45 -3.54 -15.94
N GLY A 832 20.64 -3.88 -16.94
CA GLY A 832 20.14 -5.23 -17.18
C GLY A 832 21.23 -6.29 -17.33
N ALA A 833 20.85 -7.56 -17.16
CA ALA A 833 21.79 -8.68 -17.17
C ALA A 833 22.60 -8.79 -18.48
N LYS A 834 22.01 -8.45 -19.64
CA LYS A 834 22.66 -8.45 -20.96
C LYS A 834 23.17 -7.06 -21.41
N ALA A 835 22.89 -6.02 -20.63
CA ALA A 835 23.16 -4.63 -20.98
C ALA A 835 24.37 -4.05 -20.24
N LYS A 836 25.00 -3.06 -20.85
CA LYS A 836 26.06 -2.22 -20.30
C LYS A 836 25.74 -0.75 -20.58
N VAL A 837 25.86 0.09 -19.56
CA VAL A 837 25.58 1.53 -19.64
C VAL A 837 26.87 2.30 -19.84
N LEU A 838 26.88 3.17 -20.84
CA LEU A 838 27.97 4.09 -21.16
C LEU A 838 27.51 5.50 -20.77
N LEU A 839 28.29 6.18 -19.93
CA LEU A 839 28.01 7.57 -19.52
C LEU A 839 29.15 8.50 -19.89
N SER A 840 28.80 9.76 -20.15
CA SER A 840 29.76 10.87 -20.23
C SER A 840 29.39 12.01 -19.29
N ASP A 841 30.40 12.65 -18.70
CA ASP A 841 30.28 13.89 -17.92
C ASP A 841 29.99 15.11 -18.81
N TRP A 842 30.07 14.97 -20.13
CA TRP A 842 29.83 16.03 -21.12
C TRP A 842 28.58 15.78 -21.97
N ASP A 843 28.09 16.86 -22.58
CA ASP A 843 27.06 16.76 -23.60
C ASP A 843 27.63 16.00 -24.80
N ASN A 844 26.81 15.11 -25.36
CA ASN A 844 27.17 14.08 -26.31
C ASN A 844 28.26 13.13 -25.76
N LEU A 845 28.35 11.92 -26.29
CA LEU A 845 29.39 10.97 -25.90
C LEU A 845 30.73 11.37 -26.54
N SER A 846 31.29 12.49 -26.08
CA SER A 846 32.33 13.27 -26.75
C SER A 846 33.72 13.08 -26.09
N TYR A 847 34.78 13.41 -26.85
CA TYR A 847 36.18 13.38 -26.38
C TYR A 847 36.66 12.06 -25.74
N ASN A 848 36.00 10.93 -26.05
CA ASN A 848 36.21 9.64 -25.39
C ASN A 848 36.16 9.71 -23.85
N ARG A 849 35.44 10.68 -23.29
CA ARG A 849 35.16 10.80 -21.84
C ARG A 849 34.01 9.87 -21.48
N ILE A 850 34.19 8.58 -21.73
CA ILE A 850 33.14 7.57 -21.62
C ILE A 850 33.54 6.57 -20.55
N GLY A 851 32.70 6.43 -19.53
CA GLY A 851 32.81 5.41 -18.48
C GLY A 851 31.85 4.25 -18.76
N GLU A 852 32.27 3.03 -18.44
CA GLU A 852 31.46 1.81 -18.56
C GLU A 852 30.91 1.38 -17.20
N PHE A 853 29.62 1.08 -17.15
CA PHE A 853 28.92 0.71 -15.93
C PHE A 853 28.06 -0.54 -16.17
N VAL A 854 28.19 -1.52 -15.30
CA VAL A 854 27.51 -2.83 -15.37
C VAL A 854 26.89 -3.16 -14.01
N GLY A 855 25.70 -3.76 -14.02
CA GLY A 855 24.96 -4.06 -12.80
C GLY A 855 24.41 -2.79 -12.14
N ASN A 856 24.40 -2.76 -10.81
CA ASN A 856 23.96 -1.62 -10.04
C ASN A 856 25.16 -0.87 -9.45
N VAL A 857 25.39 0.38 -9.88
CA VAL A 857 26.56 1.19 -9.46
C VAL A 857 26.08 2.47 -8.78
N ASN A 858 26.44 2.63 -7.51
CA ASN A 858 26.04 3.78 -6.68
C ASN A 858 26.91 5.02 -6.96
N PRO A 859 26.46 6.24 -6.61
CA PRO A 859 27.16 7.48 -6.95
C PRO A 859 28.62 7.53 -6.49
N ALA A 860 28.93 6.97 -5.31
CA ALA A 860 30.28 6.95 -4.77
C ALA A 860 31.27 6.20 -5.69
N ASP A 861 30.85 5.08 -6.26
CA ASP A 861 31.66 4.26 -7.18
C ASP A 861 31.75 4.88 -8.59
N MET A 862 30.96 5.92 -8.87
CA MET A 862 30.97 6.65 -10.16
C MET A 862 31.94 7.84 -10.18
N LYS A 863 32.49 8.26 -9.03
CA LYS A 863 33.31 9.49 -8.91
C LYS A 863 34.75 9.36 -9.42
N LYS A 864 35.26 8.13 -9.53
CA LYS A 864 36.65 7.88 -9.96
C LYS A 864 36.72 6.64 -10.86
N VAL A 865 36.16 6.76 -12.06
CA VAL A 865 36.09 5.67 -13.04
C VAL A 865 37.04 5.95 -14.19
N LYS A 866 37.80 4.93 -14.61
CA LYS A 866 38.70 5.04 -15.76
C LYS A 866 37.89 5.13 -17.05
N ALA A 867 37.98 6.28 -17.73
CA ALA A 867 37.31 6.54 -18.99
C ALA A 867 38.10 5.97 -20.19
N TRP A 868 37.45 5.86 -21.36
CA TRP A 868 38.09 5.40 -22.60
C TRP A 868 39.29 6.24 -23.05
N ASN A 869 39.34 7.52 -22.68
CA ASN A 869 40.51 8.37 -22.92
C ASN A 869 41.70 8.10 -21.96
N GLY A 870 41.57 7.14 -21.05
CA GLY A 870 42.61 6.72 -20.10
C GLY A 870 42.64 7.49 -18.78
N GLN A 871 41.86 8.56 -18.62
CA GLN A 871 41.80 9.37 -17.39
C GLN A 871 40.76 8.82 -16.40
N TYR A 872 40.93 9.10 -15.11
CA TYR A 872 39.90 8.84 -14.10
C TYR A 872 38.98 10.05 -13.98
N LEU A 873 37.68 9.85 -14.22
CA LEU A 873 36.67 10.91 -14.27
C LEU A 873 35.50 10.63 -13.31
N ASP A 874 34.72 11.67 -13.04
CA ASP A 874 33.49 11.62 -12.24
C ASP A 874 32.26 11.57 -13.16
N PHE A 875 31.47 10.51 -13.05
CA PHE A 875 30.24 10.31 -13.82
C PHE A 875 28.99 10.35 -12.95
N SER A 876 29.08 10.73 -11.66
CA SER A 876 27.96 10.77 -10.72
C SER A 876 26.86 11.77 -11.10
N LYS A 877 27.17 12.70 -12.00
CA LYS A 877 26.25 13.67 -12.61
C LYS A 877 26.41 13.68 -14.13
N PRO A 878 25.94 12.63 -14.83
CA PRO A 878 26.19 12.47 -16.26
C PRO A 878 25.39 13.48 -17.09
N ARG A 879 25.85 13.72 -18.32
CA ARG A 879 25.21 14.61 -19.31
C ARG A 879 24.78 13.89 -20.58
N SER A 880 25.30 12.71 -20.88
CA SER A 880 24.87 11.87 -22.00
C SER A 880 25.00 10.38 -21.70
N MET A 881 24.21 9.55 -22.38
CA MET A 881 24.11 8.12 -22.12
C MET A 881 23.97 7.29 -23.41
N ARG A 882 24.52 6.07 -23.41
CA ARG A 882 24.26 5.02 -24.41
C ARG A 882 24.16 3.67 -23.72
N VAL A 883 23.34 2.77 -24.24
CA VAL A 883 23.24 1.39 -23.75
C VAL A 883 23.67 0.42 -24.83
N VAL A 884 24.58 -0.49 -24.49
CA VAL A 884 25.17 -1.48 -25.40
C VAL A 884 25.08 -2.88 -24.79
N TYR A 885 25.34 -3.92 -25.57
CA TYR A 885 25.54 -5.27 -25.00
C TYR A 885 26.83 -5.31 -24.17
N LYS A 886 26.85 -6.20 -23.16
CA LYS A 886 28.04 -6.41 -22.31
C LYS A 886 29.26 -6.83 -23.09
#